data_AF-A0AA35SM09-F1
#
_entry.id   AF-A0AA35SM09-F1
#
_cell.length_a   1.000
_cell.length_b   1.000
_cell.length_c   1.000
_cell.angle_alpha   90.00
_cell.angle_beta   90.00
_cell.angle_gamma   90.00
#
_symmetry.space_group_name_H-M   'P 1'
#
loop_
_entity.id
_entity.type
_entity.pdbx_description
1 polymer ?
#
loop_
_entity_poly.entity_id
_entity_poly.type
_entity_poly.pdbx_seq_one_letter_code
_entity_poly.pdbx_strand_id
1 'polypeptide(L)'
;EREPPRLRVSRGERLLPLLAPNPLEGTCDIITSHVILMWLSHDPFTLLHSSLPLFLLQDVVIFTNDASRCPYYQSESQNVKSRFACVLPPSFLTTDNIRSNKPIIPNTQEGCEEVVSAEGNGTWTEFPPDSRLSAPECIETLWSRDNHLGNTIGGFPISYNWTIPDLTHEHCVLRIRYNISTGEYDGWDSAVNSSIGRTVDSVLNGATVAGQGSPLERRLFSELTDVYERFGFTYDEARERGYVFRQNPVVKVFPDVNEDSNNFGLQLAINTNQFGRTFQDRSHTFAIRARPEDLQDVKIHNLNVRGKRGNIVQVYPGVEYDFVPNRVEMAVDDYIHIQWTGSNTNPNNNDGQGRDGTDRSNVVMLRPPNYPEGDGSAGTASGHWGNSYPAHLDDNTTSLLGLSREDRQNLATLLNMQLGGEMSELDDAGTYYDLGPRKVTRSGTYYFMCSRNNNFSNRSQKGVIIVTETATSQKRIGWSGGTVELNGHTLEFPQAALSTAGQYSIEEFTDKDQLEAMTGVRAVSNGGETVSSYILVSPATQFDSQNGGMAKIVIPVDTSVASGDVTIMRANAASRWEYVDLDTRVEENMAEADTSSGGVFVVNSQINSGLIAGVVVAAFVLLVIGIAFGGLVVYFVVRRDKWQKAKDNTRKFKQKVTRSFARQV
;
A
#
# COMPACT_ATOMS: atom_id res chain seq x y z
N GLU A 1 -7.03 24.45 -59.48
CA GLU A 1 -6.27 25.25 -58.51
C GLU A 1 -6.17 24.49 -57.20
N ARG A 2 -4.92 24.38 -56.71
CA ARG A 2 -4.45 23.95 -55.38
C ARG A 2 -4.71 22.49 -54.95
N GLU A 3 -3.69 21.67 -55.23
CA GLU A 3 -3.34 20.45 -54.48
C GLU A 3 -3.21 20.75 -52.97
N PRO A 4 -3.55 19.77 -52.09
CA PRO A 4 -3.22 19.83 -50.67
C PRO A 4 -1.71 19.58 -50.44
N PRO A 5 -1.11 20.15 -49.38
CA PRO A 5 0.33 20.05 -49.17
C PRO A 5 0.75 18.63 -48.77
N ARG A 6 1.75 18.12 -49.49
CA ARG A 6 2.48 16.88 -49.22
C ARG A 6 3.31 17.04 -47.94
N LEU A 7 3.04 16.22 -46.92
CA LEU A 7 3.97 16.00 -45.81
C LEU A 7 5.15 15.15 -46.32
N ARG A 8 6.33 15.77 -46.41
CA ARG A 8 7.60 15.09 -46.70
C ARG A 8 7.97 14.19 -45.53
N VAL A 9 8.01 12.89 -45.79
CA VAL A 9 8.74 11.92 -44.97
C VAL A 9 10.23 12.03 -45.30
N SER A 10 11.05 12.50 -44.36
CA SER A 10 12.50 12.26 -44.40
C SER A 10 12.82 11.04 -43.55
N ARG A 11 13.15 9.91 -44.20
CA ARG A 11 13.80 8.77 -43.55
C ARG A 11 15.25 9.14 -43.24
N GLY A 12 15.62 8.94 -41.98
CA GLY A 12 16.97 9.11 -41.45
C GLY A 12 16.98 8.55 -40.03
N GLU A 13 16.83 7.23 -39.91
CA GLU A 13 16.97 6.49 -38.66
C GLU A 13 18.39 6.67 -38.10
N ARG A 14 18.49 7.14 -36.85
CA ARG A 14 19.39 6.55 -35.86
C ARG A 14 18.61 6.42 -34.56
N LEU A 15 18.27 5.17 -34.25
CA LEU A 15 17.89 4.73 -32.91
C LEU A 15 19.03 5.07 -31.95
N LEU A 16 18.86 6.13 -31.15
CA LEU A 16 19.63 6.30 -29.93
C LEU A 16 19.02 5.35 -28.88
N PRO A 17 19.82 4.49 -28.22
CA PRO A 17 19.31 3.62 -27.18
C PRO A 17 18.74 4.48 -26.05
N LEU A 18 17.58 4.06 -25.52
CA LEU A 18 17.09 4.45 -24.21
C LEU A 18 18.17 4.09 -23.18
N LEU A 19 19.05 5.04 -22.90
CA LEU A 19 19.94 4.96 -21.76
C LEU A 19 19.07 5.09 -20.52
N ALA A 20 19.08 4.03 -19.70
CA ALA A 20 18.59 4.07 -18.33
C ALA A 20 19.16 5.31 -17.61
N PRO A 21 18.39 5.97 -16.74
CA PRO A 21 18.94 7.06 -15.94
C PRO A 21 20.02 6.46 -15.02
N ASN A 22 21.28 6.80 -15.27
CA ASN A 22 22.33 6.62 -14.28
C ASN A 22 21.99 7.50 -13.06
N PRO A 23 22.23 7.02 -11.84
CA PRO A 23 21.99 7.79 -10.62
C PRO A 23 23.08 8.87 -10.55
N LEU A 24 22.78 10.05 -11.07
CA LEU A 24 23.49 11.25 -10.67
C LEU A 24 22.87 11.69 -9.35
N GLU A 25 23.63 11.49 -8.28
CA GLU A 25 23.40 12.13 -6.99
C GLU A 25 23.13 13.62 -7.21
N GLY A 26 21.93 14.09 -6.86
CA GLY A 26 21.53 15.49 -6.99
C GLY A 26 20.59 15.78 -8.16
N THR A 27 19.46 15.07 -8.26
CA THR A 27 18.29 15.64 -8.94
C THR A 27 17.73 16.77 -8.09
N CYS A 28 17.61 17.97 -8.68
CA CYS A 28 16.76 19.05 -8.15
C CYS A 28 15.29 18.60 -8.25
N ASP A 29 14.91 17.65 -7.41
CA ASP A 29 13.52 17.31 -7.17
C ASP A 29 12.93 18.41 -6.29
N ILE A 30 11.89 19.08 -6.78
CA ILE A 30 11.01 19.88 -5.93
C ILE A 30 10.30 18.87 -5.02
N ILE A 31 10.95 18.52 -3.90
CA ILE A 31 10.37 17.62 -2.90
C ILE A 31 9.36 18.47 -2.14
N THR A 32 8.09 18.43 -2.55
CA THR A 32 7.02 18.92 -1.70
C THR A 32 6.96 18.02 -0.48
N SER A 33 7.32 18.53 0.70
CA SER A 33 7.18 17.87 2.00
C SER A 33 5.70 17.68 2.31
N HIS A 34 5.23 16.43 2.18
CA HIS A 34 3.88 16.04 2.53
C HIS A 34 3.90 15.36 3.90
N VAL A 35 3.17 15.95 4.85
CA VAL A 35 2.64 15.20 6.00
C VAL A 35 1.13 15.18 5.82
N ILE A 36 0.56 14.00 5.57
CA ILE A 36 -0.89 13.81 5.52
C ILE A 36 -1.29 13.07 6.78
N LEU A 37 -2.15 13.71 7.58
CA LEU A 37 -2.70 13.15 8.79
C LEU A 37 -4.18 12.90 8.55
N MET A 38 -4.57 11.64 8.64
CA MET A 38 -5.98 11.24 8.58
C MET A 38 -6.45 10.91 9.98
N TRP A 39 -7.58 11.47 10.36
CA TRP A 39 -8.13 11.28 11.69
C TRP A 39 -9.64 11.11 11.68
N LEU A 40 -10.15 10.35 12.64
CA LEU A 40 -11.57 10.12 12.87
C LEU A 40 -12.03 10.89 14.11
N SER A 41 -13.20 11.51 14.04
CA SER A 41 -13.87 12.11 15.19
C SER A 41 -15.32 11.66 15.26
N HIS A 42 -15.79 11.33 16.45
CA HIS A 42 -17.19 11.01 16.72
C HIS A 42 -17.94 12.27 17.15
N ASP A 43 -19.16 12.45 16.64
CA ASP A 43 -20.13 13.45 17.12
C ASP A 43 -19.76 14.95 16.94
N PRO A 44 -19.48 15.44 15.71
CA PRO A 44 -19.21 16.87 15.50
C PRO A 44 -20.47 17.75 15.38
N PHE A 45 -21.67 17.17 15.30
CA PHE A 45 -22.90 17.89 14.91
C PHE A 45 -24.10 17.72 15.85
N THR A 46 -24.03 16.88 16.88
CA THR A 46 -25.02 16.79 17.97
C THR A 46 -24.81 17.93 18.97
N LEU A 47 -24.81 19.15 18.43
CA LEU A 47 -24.70 20.45 19.11
C LEU A 47 -25.84 20.76 20.09
N LEU A 48 -26.69 19.79 20.40
CA LEU A 48 -27.74 19.92 21.40
C LEU A 48 -27.51 19.05 22.63
N HIS A 49 -26.66 18.01 22.60
CA HIS A 49 -26.54 17.07 23.73
C HIS A 49 -25.14 16.50 24.03
N SER A 50 -24.14 16.58 23.14
CA SER A 50 -22.80 16.05 23.44
C SER A 50 -21.76 17.16 23.66
N SER A 51 -21.20 17.18 24.87
CA SER A 51 -20.16 18.10 25.35
C SER A 51 -18.75 17.70 24.91
N LEU A 52 -18.60 16.98 23.78
CA LEU A 52 -17.31 16.52 23.31
C LEU A 52 -16.64 17.61 22.45
N PRO A 53 -15.41 18.03 22.79
CA PRO A 53 -14.71 19.04 22.02
C PRO A 53 -14.32 18.51 20.64
N LEU A 54 -14.40 19.40 19.64
CA LEU A 54 -14.09 19.22 18.21
C LEU A 54 -12.64 18.78 17.90
N PHE A 55 -11.86 18.39 18.91
CA PHE A 55 -10.41 18.19 18.87
C PHE A 55 -9.96 16.79 19.26
N LEU A 56 -10.89 15.88 19.60
CA LEU A 56 -10.54 14.48 19.83
C LEU A 56 -10.51 13.78 18.48
N LEU A 57 -9.29 13.50 18.05
CA LEU A 57 -8.96 12.94 16.76
C LEU A 57 -8.29 11.60 17.03
N GLN A 58 -8.90 10.53 16.53
CA GLN A 58 -8.29 9.20 16.52
C GLN A 58 -7.49 9.07 15.25
N ASP A 59 -6.21 8.75 15.39
CA ASP A 59 -5.29 8.83 14.28
C ASP A 59 -5.38 7.56 13.46
N VAL A 60 -5.72 7.71 12.17
CA VAL A 60 -5.93 6.59 11.25
C VAL A 60 -4.59 6.18 10.63
N VAL A 61 -3.95 7.13 9.94
CA VAL A 61 -2.68 6.90 9.23
C VAL A 61 -1.94 8.22 9.06
N ILE A 62 -0.62 8.13 9.04
CA ILE A 62 0.31 9.23 8.83
C ILE A 62 1.14 8.94 7.60
N PHE A 63 1.00 9.77 6.57
CA PHE A 63 1.90 9.77 5.42
C PHE A 63 2.97 10.82 5.63
N THR A 64 4.24 10.48 5.46
CA THR A 64 5.37 11.43 5.58
C THR A 64 6.41 11.17 4.49
N ASN A 65 7.05 12.22 3.97
CA ASN A 65 8.27 12.05 3.16
C ASN A 65 9.50 11.72 4.02
N ASP A 66 9.48 12.10 5.29
CA ASP A 66 10.54 11.82 6.24
C ASP A 66 10.07 10.71 7.18
N ALA A 67 10.27 9.47 6.76
CA ALA A 67 9.87 8.30 7.52
C ALA A 67 10.69 8.13 8.83
N SER A 68 11.85 8.78 8.95
CA SER A 68 12.65 8.79 10.18
C SER A 68 11.93 9.42 11.37
N ARG A 69 10.90 10.23 11.10
CA ARG A 69 10.02 10.84 12.12
C ARG A 69 8.85 9.97 12.55
N CYS A 70 8.64 8.79 11.94
CA CYS A 70 7.56 7.89 12.34
C CYS A 70 7.53 7.56 13.84
N PRO A 71 8.66 7.28 14.52
CA PRO A 71 8.67 7.06 15.97
C PRO A 71 8.12 8.25 16.76
N TYR A 72 8.41 9.48 16.33
CA TYR A 72 7.85 10.69 16.93
C TYR A 72 6.33 10.76 16.72
N TYR A 73 5.85 10.59 15.49
CA TYR A 73 4.43 10.67 15.21
C TYR A 73 3.60 9.62 15.93
N GLN A 74 4.11 8.39 15.99
CA GLN A 74 3.45 7.28 16.65
C GLN A 74 3.39 7.49 18.17
N SER A 75 4.47 7.96 18.79
CA SER A 75 4.50 8.26 20.23
C SER A 75 3.70 9.52 20.62
N GLU A 76 3.55 10.46 19.68
CA GLU A 76 2.72 11.66 19.83
C GLU A 76 1.31 11.52 19.25
N SER A 77 0.83 10.30 19.02
CA SER A 77 -0.55 10.08 18.63
C SER A 77 -1.50 10.16 19.83
N GLN A 78 -2.71 10.70 19.62
CA GLN A 78 -3.76 10.60 20.64
C GLN A 78 -4.14 9.16 20.96
N ASN A 79 -3.91 8.21 20.04
CA ASN A 79 -4.21 6.80 20.23
C ASN A 79 -3.38 6.16 21.35
N VAL A 80 -2.24 6.75 21.72
CA VAL A 80 -1.34 6.20 22.76
C VAL A 80 -0.93 7.21 23.83
N LYS A 81 -1.20 8.50 23.63
CA LYS A 81 -0.84 9.58 24.55
C LYS A 81 -2.01 10.52 24.81
N SER A 82 -2.34 10.77 26.08
CA SER A 82 -3.43 11.67 26.47
C SER A 82 -3.35 13.03 25.79
N ARG A 83 -4.49 13.62 25.49
CA ARG A 83 -4.62 15.00 24.98
C ARG A 83 -5.50 15.82 25.90
N PHE A 84 -5.30 17.12 25.90
CA PHE A 84 -6.14 18.04 26.67
C PHE A 84 -6.90 18.94 25.70
N ALA A 85 -8.17 19.20 26.00
CA ALA A 85 -8.99 20.10 25.21
C ALA A 85 -9.96 20.88 26.10
N CYS A 86 -10.38 22.04 25.60
CA CYS A 86 -11.36 22.87 26.28
C CYS A 86 -12.78 22.35 26.08
N VAL A 87 -13.44 21.95 27.16
CA VAL A 87 -14.86 21.61 27.17
C VAL A 87 -15.65 22.87 27.50
N LEU A 88 -16.44 23.34 26.54
CA LEU A 88 -17.28 24.52 26.70
C LEU A 88 -18.71 24.13 27.12
N PRO A 89 -19.41 24.97 27.89
CA PRO A 89 -20.82 24.75 28.18
C PRO A 89 -21.67 24.79 26.89
N PRO A 90 -22.77 24.03 26.79
CA PRO A 90 -23.61 23.98 25.58
C PRO A 90 -24.09 25.35 25.09
N SER A 91 -24.26 26.30 26.01
CA SER A 91 -24.64 27.69 25.75
C SER A 91 -23.63 28.49 24.92
N PHE A 92 -22.37 28.04 24.87
CA PHE A 92 -21.34 28.61 24.00
C PHE A 92 -21.44 28.07 22.57
N LEU A 93 -22.03 26.89 22.37
CA LEU A 93 -22.14 26.17 21.10
C LEU A 93 -23.51 26.38 20.42
N THR A 94 -24.06 27.60 20.48
CA THR A 94 -25.34 27.92 19.83
C THR A 94 -25.21 27.98 18.29
N THR A 95 -26.31 27.73 17.59
CA THR A 95 -26.36 27.81 16.12
C THR A 95 -25.95 29.18 15.59
N ASP A 96 -26.27 30.27 16.29
CA ASP A 96 -25.93 31.64 15.90
C ASP A 96 -24.42 31.91 16.03
N ASN A 97 -23.82 31.42 17.10
CA ASN A 97 -22.38 31.45 17.32
C ASN A 97 -21.64 30.69 16.21
N ILE A 98 -22.12 29.49 15.85
CA ILE A 98 -21.48 28.64 14.82
C ILE A 98 -21.61 29.28 13.44
N ARG A 99 -22.79 29.79 13.07
CA ARG A 99 -23.01 30.50 11.81
C ARG A 99 -22.15 31.76 11.68
N SER A 100 -21.73 32.32 12.80
CA SER A 100 -20.89 33.52 12.86
C SER A 100 -19.38 33.22 12.97
N ASN A 101 -18.95 31.95 12.88
CA ASN A 101 -17.58 31.50 13.20
C ASN A 101 -17.10 31.92 14.61
N LYS A 102 -18.03 31.99 15.57
CA LYS A 102 -17.83 32.46 16.95
C LYS A 102 -18.51 31.53 17.95
N PRO A 103 -18.07 30.27 17.95
CA PRO A 103 -17.22 30.01 19.09
C PRO A 103 -15.85 29.63 18.58
N ILE A 104 -14.88 30.50 18.88
CA ILE A 104 -13.48 30.09 18.83
C ILE A 104 -13.28 29.26 20.09
N ILE A 105 -13.20 27.94 19.93
CA ILE A 105 -12.91 27.03 21.05
C ILE A 105 -11.42 27.21 21.40
N PRO A 106 -11.07 27.64 22.62
CA PRO A 106 -9.68 27.79 23.03
C PRO A 106 -8.92 26.46 22.98
N ASN A 107 -7.68 26.49 22.51
CA ASN A 107 -6.80 25.33 22.42
C ASN A 107 -5.63 25.38 23.43
N THR A 108 -5.68 26.29 24.40
CA THR A 108 -4.76 26.37 25.53
C THR A 108 -5.54 26.31 26.83
N GLN A 109 -4.88 25.89 27.91
CA GLN A 109 -5.48 25.83 29.23
C GLN A 109 -5.94 27.22 29.69
N GLU A 110 -5.06 28.21 29.55
CA GLU A 110 -5.33 29.58 29.97
C GLU A 110 -6.54 30.16 29.23
N GLY A 111 -6.58 29.98 27.91
CA GLY A 111 -7.69 30.45 27.10
C GLY A 111 -9.00 29.73 27.43
N CYS A 112 -8.95 28.48 27.86
CA CYS A 112 -10.13 27.73 28.27
C CYS A 112 -10.71 28.22 29.59
N GLU A 113 -9.83 28.45 30.57
CA GLU A 113 -10.20 28.89 31.91
C GLU A 113 -10.72 30.34 31.92
N GLU A 114 -10.35 31.15 30.93
CA GLU A 114 -10.92 32.49 30.69
C GLU A 114 -12.37 32.46 30.20
N VAL A 115 -12.86 31.33 29.69
CA VAL A 115 -14.24 31.24 29.20
C VAL A 115 -15.21 31.14 30.37
N VAL A 116 -15.91 32.24 30.64
CA VAL A 116 -16.93 32.34 31.71
C VAL A 116 -18.28 32.69 31.08
N SER A 117 -19.30 31.90 31.37
CA SER A 117 -20.69 32.17 30.97
C SER A 117 -21.63 32.13 32.18
N ALA A 118 -22.83 32.70 32.03
CA ALA A 118 -23.88 32.62 33.05
C ALA A 118 -24.35 31.18 33.35
N GLU A 119 -24.07 30.23 32.46
CA GLU A 119 -24.55 28.85 32.50
C GLU A 119 -23.42 27.83 32.73
N GLY A 120 -22.17 28.30 32.93
CA GLY A 120 -21.00 27.47 33.19
C GLY A 120 -19.68 28.07 32.66
N ASN A 121 -18.56 27.52 33.11
CA ASN A 121 -17.22 27.92 32.65
C ASN A 121 -16.62 26.87 31.71
N GLY A 122 -15.68 27.29 30.87
CA GLY A 122 -14.81 26.38 30.14
C GLY A 122 -14.00 25.53 31.11
N THR A 123 -13.89 24.23 30.83
CA THR A 123 -13.15 23.28 31.65
C THR A 123 -12.06 22.62 30.82
N TRP A 124 -10.80 22.83 31.20
CA TRP A 124 -9.66 22.16 30.57
C TRP A 124 -9.63 20.69 31.00
N THR A 125 -9.93 19.79 30.07
CA THR A 125 -10.21 18.38 30.38
C THR A 125 -9.18 17.48 29.72
N GLU A 126 -8.66 16.50 30.46
CA GLU A 126 -7.85 15.42 29.91
C GLU A 126 -8.73 14.38 29.21
N PHE A 127 -8.29 13.97 28.04
CA PHE A 127 -8.87 12.88 27.26
C PHE A 127 -7.82 11.78 27.09
N PRO A 128 -7.98 10.65 27.81
CA PRO A 128 -7.03 9.55 27.75
C PRO A 128 -7.11 8.81 26.40
N PRO A 129 -6.06 8.04 26.04
CA PRO A 129 -6.09 7.16 24.89
C PRO A 129 -7.23 6.13 24.96
N ASP A 130 -7.83 5.81 23.82
CA ASP A 130 -8.81 4.72 23.72
C ASP A 130 -8.07 3.38 23.70
N SER A 131 -8.36 2.50 24.67
CA SER A 131 -7.68 1.20 24.80
C SER A 131 -7.91 0.26 23.62
N ARG A 132 -8.87 0.55 22.74
CA ARG A 132 -9.15 -0.23 21.53
C ARG A 132 -8.24 0.17 20.36
N LEU A 133 -7.50 1.25 20.47
CA LEU A 133 -6.66 1.78 19.41
C LEU A 133 -5.18 1.56 19.68
N SER A 134 -4.44 1.24 18.63
CA SER A 134 -2.99 1.24 18.61
C SER A 134 -2.45 2.57 18.09
N ALA A 135 -1.14 2.80 18.25
CA ALA A 135 -0.46 3.85 17.51
C ALA A 135 -0.81 3.75 16.01
N PRO A 136 -1.00 4.88 15.31
CA PRO A 136 -1.35 4.89 13.90
C PRO A 136 -0.21 4.29 13.08
N GLU A 137 -0.58 3.75 11.92
CA GLU A 137 0.43 3.40 10.94
C GLU A 137 1.10 4.68 10.42
N CYS A 138 2.42 4.70 10.38
CA CYS A 138 3.19 5.77 9.78
C CYS A 138 3.95 5.22 8.59
N ILE A 139 3.60 5.72 7.41
CA ILE A 139 4.09 5.21 6.13
C ILE A 139 4.72 6.32 5.31
N GLU A 140 5.70 5.92 4.50
CA GLU A 140 6.32 6.80 3.53
C GLU A 140 5.30 7.18 2.44
N THR A 141 5.15 8.47 2.17
CA THR A 141 4.20 8.95 1.16
C THR A 141 4.60 8.51 -0.26
N LEU A 142 3.64 8.51 -1.17
CA LEU A 142 3.91 8.34 -2.59
C LEU A 142 4.35 9.68 -3.17
N TRP A 143 5.34 9.63 -4.05
CA TRP A 143 5.66 10.78 -4.89
C TRP A 143 4.48 11.05 -5.84
N SER A 144 4.03 12.30 -5.87
CA SER A 144 3.08 12.82 -6.84
C SER A 144 3.63 14.12 -7.37
N ARG A 145 3.39 14.39 -8.66
CA ARG A 145 3.69 15.70 -9.22
C ARG A 145 2.79 16.76 -8.59
N ASP A 146 3.37 17.95 -8.39
CA ASP A 146 2.60 19.12 -8.00
C ASP A 146 1.47 19.39 -9.00
N ASN A 147 0.31 19.80 -8.49
CA ASN A 147 -0.91 20.07 -9.27
C ASN A 147 -1.40 18.89 -10.13
N HIS A 148 -1.10 17.65 -9.74
CA HIS A 148 -1.57 16.44 -10.44
C HIS A 148 -2.72 15.72 -9.74
N LEU A 149 -3.50 16.45 -8.93
CA LEU A 149 -4.71 15.99 -8.24
C LEU A 149 -4.50 14.72 -7.38
N GLY A 150 -3.28 14.53 -6.88
CA GLY A 150 -2.90 13.39 -6.05
C GLY A 150 -2.67 12.09 -6.83
N ASN A 151 -2.54 12.14 -8.15
CA ASN A 151 -2.17 10.97 -8.95
C ASN A 151 -0.66 10.70 -8.85
N THR A 152 -0.32 9.49 -8.43
CA THR A 152 1.05 8.95 -8.38
C THR A 152 1.50 8.43 -9.76
N ILE A 153 2.71 7.90 -9.81
CA ILE A 153 3.24 7.14 -10.95
C ILE A 153 2.22 6.06 -11.38
N GLY A 154 1.94 6.00 -12.68
CA GLY A 154 0.90 5.12 -13.23
C GLY A 154 -0.48 5.76 -13.35
N GLY A 155 -0.68 6.99 -12.86
CA GLY A 155 -1.91 7.76 -13.04
C GLY A 155 -3.04 7.42 -12.05
N PHE A 156 -2.74 6.63 -11.02
CA PHE A 156 -3.67 6.28 -9.96
C PHE A 156 -3.58 7.26 -8.80
N PRO A 157 -4.68 7.53 -8.07
CA PRO A 157 -4.60 8.32 -6.86
C PRO A 157 -3.82 7.63 -5.75
N ILE A 158 -3.15 8.42 -4.93
CA ILE A 158 -2.66 7.97 -3.62
C ILE A 158 -3.87 7.49 -2.81
N SER A 159 -3.81 6.26 -2.31
CA SER A 159 -4.88 5.62 -1.56
C SER A 159 -4.34 4.87 -0.34
N TYR A 160 -5.20 4.65 0.64
CA TYR A 160 -4.92 3.89 1.85
C TYR A 160 -6.04 2.88 2.10
N ASN A 161 -5.66 1.63 2.34
CA ASN A 161 -6.60 0.62 2.78
C ASN A 161 -6.75 0.71 4.29
N TRP A 162 -7.82 1.37 4.74
CA TRP A 162 -8.11 1.51 6.16
C TRP A 162 -9.00 0.37 6.66
N THR A 163 -8.47 -0.43 7.58
CA THR A 163 -9.29 -1.36 8.38
C THR A 163 -9.99 -0.56 9.48
N ILE A 164 -11.30 -0.41 9.34
CA ILE A 164 -12.11 0.35 10.30
C ILE A 164 -12.16 -0.42 11.64
N PRO A 165 -11.68 0.17 12.75
CA PRO A 165 -11.77 -0.46 14.07
C PRO A 165 -13.23 -0.52 14.55
N ASP A 166 -13.53 -1.35 15.56
CA ASP A 166 -14.87 -1.46 16.14
C ASP A 166 -15.22 -0.23 17.00
N LEU A 167 -15.55 0.85 16.29
CA LEU A 167 -15.90 2.16 16.79
C LEU A 167 -17.26 2.59 16.21
N THR A 168 -18.22 1.66 16.28
CA THR A 168 -19.57 1.84 15.76
C THR A 168 -20.20 3.14 16.24
N HIS A 169 -20.63 3.98 15.30
CA HIS A 169 -21.23 5.28 15.54
C HIS A 169 -21.92 5.85 14.29
N GLU A 170 -23.06 6.53 14.47
CA GLU A 170 -23.86 7.09 13.36
C GLU A 170 -23.34 8.43 12.84
N HIS A 171 -22.50 9.11 13.62
CA HIS A 171 -21.97 10.44 13.29
C HIS A 171 -20.44 10.46 13.40
N CYS A 172 -19.75 10.07 12.34
CA CYS A 172 -18.30 10.13 12.24
C CYS A 172 -17.88 11.25 11.29
N VAL A 173 -16.78 11.92 11.59
CA VAL A 173 -16.06 12.79 10.64
C VAL A 173 -14.67 12.25 10.42
N LEU A 174 -14.38 11.95 9.14
CA LEU A 174 -13.04 11.75 8.65
C LEU A 174 -12.45 13.12 8.30
N ARG A 175 -11.33 13.47 8.92
CA ARG A 175 -10.56 14.68 8.64
C ARG A 175 -9.23 14.31 8.02
N ILE A 176 -8.90 14.94 6.89
CA ILE A 176 -7.60 14.83 6.25
C ILE A 176 -6.95 16.21 6.34
N ARG A 177 -5.80 16.27 7.00
CA ARG A 177 -4.94 17.43 7.04
C ARG A 177 -3.70 17.14 6.23
N TYR A 178 -3.29 18.05 5.36
CA TYR A 178 -2.07 17.89 4.59
C TYR A 178 -1.30 19.20 4.51
N ASN A 179 0.03 19.09 4.62
CA ASN A 179 0.93 20.19 4.33
C ASN A 179 1.42 20.11 2.88
N ILE A 180 1.49 21.24 2.20
CA ILE A 180 2.25 21.37 0.96
C ILE A 180 3.29 22.46 1.21
N SER A 181 4.46 22.01 1.64
CA SER A 181 5.66 22.84 1.75
C SER A 181 6.67 22.34 0.74
N THR A 182 7.49 23.21 0.21
CA THR A 182 8.54 22.83 -0.75
C THR A 182 9.84 22.47 -0.01
N GLY A 183 10.77 21.76 -0.65
CA GLY A 183 12.02 21.26 -0.04
C GLY A 183 13.16 22.29 0.03
N GLU A 184 12.88 23.53 -0.35
CA GLU A 184 13.82 24.64 -0.36
C GLU A 184 14.07 25.25 1.04
N TYR A 185 13.26 24.89 2.05
CA TYR A 185 13.45 25.29 3.45
C TYR A 185 13.11 24.15 4.41
N ASP A 186 13.60 24.22 5.65
CA ASP A 186 13.23 23.28 6.70
C ASP A 186 11.82 23.59 7.23
N GLY A 187 10.82 22.84 6.77
CA GLY A 187 9.43 23.00 7.22
C GLY A 187 9.19 22.66 8.69
N TRP A 188 10.19 22.14 9.41
CA TRP A 188 10.13 21.83 10.84
C TRP A 188 10.78 22.87 11.73
N ASP A 189 11.54 23.79 11.17
CA ASP A 189 12.05 24.90 11.96
C ASP A 189 10.89 25.86 12.28
N SER A 190 10.63 26.02 13.58
CA SER A 190 9.57 26.88 14.12
C SER A 190 9.75 28.36 13.76
N ALA A 191 10.97 28.77 13.35
CA ALA A 191 11.22 30.09 12.79
C ALA A 191 10.62 30.23 11.38
N VAL A 192 10.33 29.12 10.68
CA VAL A 192 9.69 29.09 9.36
C VAL A 192 8.16 29.06 9.48
N ASN A 193 7.49 30.16 9.13
CA ASN A 193 6.03 30.24 9.07
C ASN A 193 5.51 30.79 7.73
N SER A 194 4.21 30.58 7.48
CA SER A 194 3.52 31.05 6.27
C SER A 194 3.53 32.58 6.06
N SER A 195 3.96 33.35 7.05
CA SER A 195 4.07 34.81 6.95
C SER A 195 5.40 35.29 6.36
N ILE A 196 6.43 34.44 6.29
CA ILE A 196 7.73 34.75 5.68
C ILE A 196 7.57 35.17 4.22
N GLY A 197 6.73 34.48 3.45
CA GLY A 197 6.48 34.83 2.04
C GLY A 197 5.92 36.25 1.85
N ARG A 198 5.19 36.79 2.84
CA ARG A 198 4.65 38.15 2.81
C ARG A 198 5.72 39.20 3.12
N THR A 199 6.62 38.93 4.06
CA THR A 199 7.70 39.85 4.43
C THR A 199 8.70 39.97 3.28
N VAL A 200 8.96 38.86 2.57
CA VAL A 200 9.90 38.80 1.44
C VAL A 200 9.48 39.69 0.27
N ASP A 201 8.19 39.69 -0.07
CA ASP A 201 7.65 40.47 -1.20
C ASP A 201 7.76 41.99 -0.94
N SER A 202 7.56 42.40 0.31
CA SER A 202 7.66 43.82 0.70
C SER A 202 9.09 44.37 0.67
N VAL A 203 10.10 43.55 1.01
CA VAL A 203 11.50 43.99 1.09
C VAL A 203 12.19 43.97 -0.28
N LEU A 204 11.82 43.05 -1.18
CA LEU A 204 12.50 42.86 -2.47
C LEU A 204 11.85 43.62 -3.65
N ASN A 205 10.57 43.96 -3.59
CA ASN A 205 9.88 44.72 -4.65
C ASN A 205 9.88 46.24 -4.44
N GLY A 206 10.80 46.76 -3.62
CA GLY A 206 11.06 48.20 -3.56
C GLY A 206 10.03 49.01 -2.79
N ALA A 207 9.30 48.42 -1.83
CA ALA A 207 8.78 49.25 -0.75
C ALA A 207 10.01 49.81 -0.02
N THR A 208 10.13 51.13 -0.02
CA THR A 208 11.14 51.86 0.74
C THR A 208 10.95 51.56 2.21
N VAL A 209 11.54 50.47 2.70
CA VAL A 209 11.94 50.40 4.10
C VAL A 209 13.20 51.23 4.17
N ALA A 210 13.00 52.56 4.17
CA ALA A 210 14.03 53.51 4.54
C ALA A 210 14.49 53.14 5.96
N GLY A 211 15.58 52.38 6.03
CA GLY A 211 16.39 52.12 7.20
C GLY A 211 15.63 51.78 8.49
N GLN A 212 15.02 50.60 8.59
CA GLN A 212 14.71 49.99 9.89
C GLN A 212 14.33 48.50 9.85
N GLY A 213 14.91 47.72 8.94
CA GLY A 213 14.84 46.26 9.08
C GLY A 213 15.73 45.78 10.24
N SER A 214 15.14 45.16 11.26
CA SER A 214 15.88 44.63 12.42
C SER A 214 16.94 43.61 11.96
N PRO A 215 18.05 43.42 12.71
CA PRO A 215 19.00 42.34 12.44
C PRO A 215 18.34 40.95 12.38
N LEU A 216 17.19 40.77 13.04
CA LEU A 216 16.36 39.57 12.99
C LEU A 216 15.70 39.35 11.63
N GLU A 217 15.22 40.40 10.96
CA GLU A 217 14.63 40.28 9.62
C GLU A 217 15.69 39.96 8.54
N ARG A 218 16.92 40.44 8.73
CA ARG A 218 18.07 40.05 7.90
C ARG A 218 18.56 38.63 8.20
N ARG A 219 18.54 38.19 9.46
CA ARG A 219 18.85 36.80 9.85
C ARG A 219 17.82 35.80 9.37
N LEU A 220 16.52 36.12 9.49
CA LEU A 220 15.44 35.31 8.94
C LEU A 220 15.64 35.13 7.43
N PHE A 221 15.97 36.19 6.69
CA PHE A 221 16.26 36.10 5.25
C PHE A 221 17.47 35.23 4.89
N SER A 222 18.56 35.29 5.67
CA SER A 222 19.74 34.44 5.43
C SER A 222 19.51 33.00 5.84
N GLU A 223 18.75 32.74 6.91
CA GLU A 223 18.56 31.39 7.46
C GLU A 223 17.47 30.58 6.71
N LEU A 224 16.53 31.25 6.03
CA LEU A 224 15.40 30.60 5.37
C LEU A 224 15.64 30.20 3.91
N THR A 225 16.67 30.74 3.26
CA THR A 225 16.81 30.67 1.79
C THR A 225 18.25 30.63 1.29
N ASP A 226 19.07 29.71 1.82
CA ASP A 226 20.40 29.36 1.29
C ASP A 226 20.35 28.58 -0.03
N VAL A 227 19.36 28.89 -0.88
CA VAL A 227 19.28 28.35 -2.24
C VAL A 227 20.57 28.67 -2.99
N TYR A 228 21.16 29.85 -2.77
CA TYR A 228 22.39 30.29 -3.42
C TYR A 228 23.66 29.56 -2.93
N GLU A 229 23.72 29.16 -1.66
CA GLU A 229 24.85 28.38 -1.13
C GLU A 229 24.92 27.00 -1.79
N ARG A 230 23.76 26.39 -2.11
CA ARG A 230 23.69 25.13 -2.87
C ARG A 230 24.31 25.23 -4.27
N PHE A 231 24.36 26.44 -4.83
CA PHE A 231 25.03 26.72 -6.11
C PHE A 231 26.46 27.25 -5.93
N GLY A 232 26.97 27.34 -4.70
CA GLY A 232 28.31 27.81 -4.38
C GLY A 232 28.51 29.32 -4.56
N PHE A 233 27.43 30.10 -4.57
CA PHE A 233 27.51 31.56 -4.72
C PHE A 233 27.65 32.27 -3.37
N THR A 234 28.25 33.46 -3.41
CA THR A 234 28.08 34.44 -2.32
C THR A 234 26.72 35.11 -2.44
N TYR A 235 26.21 35.69 -1.36
CA TYR A 235 24.92 36.40 -1.39
C TYR A 235 24.88 37.53 -2.45
N ASP A 236 25.97 38.29 -2.59
CA ASP A 236 26.04 39.39 -3.56
C ASP A 236 26.02 38.87 -5.01
N GLU A 237 26.78 37.82 -5.30
CA GLU A 237 26.77 37.15 -6.61
C GLU A 237 25.38 36.57 -6.92
N ALA A 238 24.74 35.94 -5.93
CA ALA A 238 23.42 35.37 -6.07
C ALA A 238 22.36 36.44 -6.38
N ARG A 239 22.43 37.60 -5.72
CA ARG A 239 21.53 38.72 -5.94
C ARG A 239 21.67 39.29 -7.34
N GLU A 240 22.90 39.46 -7.81
CA GLU A 240 23.21 39.94 -9.17
C GLU A 240 22.72 38.96 -10.24
N ARG A 241 22.91 37.67 -10.00
CA ARG A 241 22.51 36.60 -10.91
C ARG A 241 21.07 36.12 -10.73
N GLY A 242 20.33 36.69 -9.78
CA GLY A 242 18.93 36.34 -9.51
C GLY A 242 18.70 34.98 -8.85
N TYR A 243 19.74 34.33 -8.32
CA TYR A 243 19.66 33.12 -7.48
C TYR A 243 19.23 33.42 -6.04
N VAL A 244 18.33 34.39 -5.88
CA VAL A 244 17.71 34.75 -4.60
C VAL A 244 16.26 34.32 -4.60
N PHE A 245 15.80 33.78 -3.48
CA PHE A 245 14.45 33.26 -3.37
C PHE A 245 13.43 34.42 -3.26
N ARG A 246 12.71 34.69 -4.34
CA ARG A 246 11.73 35.79 -4.42
C ARG A 246 10.61 35.51 -5.41
N GLN A 247 9.59 36.37 -5.42
CA GLN A 247 8.51 36.31 -6.40
C GLN A 247 9.08 36.50 -7.81
N ASN A 248 8.81 35.55 -8.70
CA ASN A 248 9.21 35.58 -10.11
C ASN A 248 10.67 36.09 -10.34
N PRO A 249 11.72 35.38 -9.89
CA PRO A 249 13.09 35.82 -10.11
C PRO A 249 13.51 35.61 -11.58
N VAL A 250 14.33 36.52 -12.09
CA VAL A 250 15.05 36.35 -13.36
C VAL A 250 16.46 35.85 -13.04
N VAL A 251 16.76 34.62 -13.45
CA VAL A 251 18.02 33.93 -13.14
C VAL A 251 19.00 34.00 -14.32
N LYS A 252 20.21 34.48 -14.07
CA LYS A 252 21.33 34.50 -15.02
C LYS A 252 22.18 33.22 -14.86
N VAL A 253 21.86 32.20 -15.65
CA VAL A 253 22.54 30.90 -15.59
C VAL A 253 24.01 31.02 -16.02
N PHE A 254 24.28 31.80 -17.05
CA PHE A 254 25.64 32.05 -17.53
C PHE A 254 26.21 33.34 -16.92
N PRO A 255 27.52 33.39 -16.64
CA PRO A 255 28.19 34.66 -16.39
C PRO A 255 28.07 35.54 -17.64
N ASP A 256 27.99 36.85 -17.44
CA ASP A 256 27.93 37.80 -18.55
C ASP A 256 29.22 37.64 -19.38
N VAL A 257 29.07 37.33 -20.67
CA VAL A 257 30.18 37.03 -21.59
C VAL A 257 30.97 38.30 -21.94
N ASN A 258 30.34 39.47 -21.80
CA ASN A 258 30.93 40.81 -21.86
C ASN A 258 29.97 41.84 -21.23
N GLU A 259 30.45 43.07 -20.98
CA GLU A 259 29.68 44.17 -20.34
C GLU A 259 28.37 44.52 -21.09
N ASP A 260 28.26 44.15 -22.37
CA ASP A 260 27.09 44.39 -23.22
C ASP A 260 26.13 43.18 -23.33
N SER A 261 26.48 42.00 -22.77
CA SER A 261 25.75 40.72 -22.94
C SER A 261 24.56 40.50 -21.99
N ASN A 262 23.85 41.57 -21.63
CA ASN A 262 22.83 41.59 -20.59
C ASN A 262 21.52 40.82 -20.89
N ASN A 263 21.52 39.75 -21.70
CA ASN A 263 20.29 39.29 -22.36
C ASN A 263 19.88 37.83 -22.21
N PHE A 264 20.56 37.01 -21.39
CA PHE A 264 20.05 35.65 -21.11
C PHE A 264 19.68 35.46 -19.64
N GLY A 265 18.51 35.98 -19.29
CA GLY A 265 17.85 35.71 -18.00
C GLY A 265 16.66 34.75 -18.19
N LEU A 266 16.58 33.73 -17.35
CA LEU A 266 15.43 32.83 -17.27
C LEU A 266 14.46 33.33 -16.21
N GLN A 267 13.26 33.72 -16.63
CA GLN A 267 12.18 34.07 -15.72
C GLN A 267 11.59 32.80 -15.11
N LEU A 268 11.76 32.61 -13.81
CA LEU A 268 11.08 31.53 -13.09
C LEU A 268 9.69 31.99 -12.65
N ALA A 269 8.71 31.09 -12.69
CA ALA A 269 7.33 31.35 -12.24
C ALA A 269 7.14 30.96 -10.76
N ILE A 270 8.01 31.49 -9.89
CA ILE A 270 7.97 31.22 -8.44
C ILE A 270 6.93 32.12 -7.80
N ASN A 271 5.97 31.52 -7.09
CA ASN A 271 5.02 32.26 -6.25
C ASN A 271 5.34 32.05 -4.76
N THR A 272 6.04 33.00 -4.15
CA THR A 272 6.47 32.90 -2.73
C THR A 272 5.29 32.85 -1.77
N ASN A 273 4.12 33.36 -2.17
CA ASN A 273 2.89 33.21 -1.39
C ASN A 273 2.38 31.77 -1.34
N GLN A 274 2.87 30.86 -2.21
CA GLN A 274 2.47 29.45 -2.28
C GLN A 274 3.51 28.46 -1.74
N PHE A 275 4.65 28.94 -1.22
CA PHE A 275 5.76 28.07 -0.82
C PHE A 275 5.61 27.41 0.56
N GLY A 276 5.00 28.12 1.51
CA GLY A 276 4.70 27.59 2.85
C GLY A 276 3.23 27.69 3.17
N ARG A 277 2.49 26.62 2.89
CA ARG A 277 1.05 26.53 3.12
C ARG A 277 0.69 25.20 3.76
N THR A 278 0.25 25.26 5.01
CA THR A 278 -0.59 24.22 5.57
C THR A 278 -1.93 24.28 4.83
N PHE A 279 -2.23 23.26 4.01
CA PHE A 279 -3.49 23.22 3.26
C PHE A 279 -4.65 22.69 4.11
N GLN A 280 -5.83 22.98 3.59
CA GLN A 280 -7.15 22.91 4.21
C GLN A 280 -7.45 21.54 4.84
N ASP A 281 -8.00 21.56 6.05
CA ASP A 281 -8.68 20.41 6.63
C ASP A 281 -9.86 20.02 5.72
N ARG A 282 -9.79 18.83 5.11
CA ARG A 282 -10.91 18.23 4.39
C ARG A 282 -11.66 17.34 5.36
N SER A 283 -12.96 17.58 5.51
CA SER A 283 -13.82 16.78 6.38
C SER A 283 -14.89 16.09 5.58
N HIS A 284 -15.14 14.82 5.88
CA HIS A 284 -16.23 14.03 5.31
C HIS A 284 -16.98 13.31 6.43
N THR A 285 -18.31 13.39 6.40
CA THR A 285 -19.16 12.72 7.39
C THR A 285 -19.59 11.36 6.88
N PHE A 286 -19.55 10.35 7.75
CA PHE A 286 -20.02 9.00 7.45
C PHE A 286 -20.50 8.31 8.74
N ALA A 287 -21.08 7.13 8.60
CA ALA A 287 -21.43 6.27 9.73
C ALA A 287 -20.55 5.03 9.72
N ILE A 288 -20.10 4.59 10.90
CA ILE A 288 -19.49 3.27 11.11
C ILE A 288 -20.57 2.40 11.73
N ARG A 289 -21.01 1.37 11.01
CA ARG A 289 -22.02 0.44 11.51
C ARG A 289 -21.39 -0.87 11.93
N ALA A 290 -22.02 -1.52 12.91
CA ALA A 290 -21.60 -2.83 13.37
C ALA A 290 -21.57 -3.82 12.21
N ARG A 291 -20.50 -4.61 12.14
CA ARG A 291 -20.35 -5.70 11.18
C ARG A 291 -21.41 -6.77 11.48
N PRO A 292 -22.20 -7.23 10.49
CA PRO A 292 -23.15 -8.32 10.67
C PRO A 292 -22.48 -9.59 11.21
N GLU A 293 -23.19 -10.36 12.06
CA GLU A 293 -22.64 -11.57 12.71
C GLU A 293 -22.17 -12.62 11.69
N ASP A 294 -22.85 -12.73 10.54
CA ASP A 294 -22.50 -13.65 9.46
C ASP A 294 -21.26 -13.24 8.66
N LEU A 295 -20.70 -12.05 8.92
CA LEU A 295 -19.56 -11.49 8.20
C LEU A 295 -18.34 -11.19 9.10
N GLN A 296 -18.32 -11.65 10.35
CA GLN A 296 -17.27 -11.28 11.32
C GLN A 296 -15.85 -11.59 10.81
N ASP A 297 -15.63 -12.78 10.23
CA ASP A 297 -14.31 -13.26 9.83
C ASP A 297 -14.06 -13.21 8.31
N VAL A 298 -14.86 -12.42 7.56
CA VAL A 298 -14.69 -12.30 6.11
C VAL A 298 -14.04 -10.98 5.71
N LYS A 299 -13.29 -11.03 4.61
CA LYS A 299 -12.69 -9.85 3.99
C LYS A 299 -13.73 -9.17 3.10
N ILE A 300 -13.99 -7.89 3.36
CA ILE A 300 -14.95 -7.08 2.60
C ILE A 300 -14.18 -5.96 1.89
N HIS A 301 -14.25 -5.94 0.57
CA HIS A 301 -13.67 -4.90 -0.28
C HIS A 301 -14.72 -3.83 -0.59
N ASN A 302 -14.43 -2.57 -0.26
CA ASN A 302 -15.34 -1.46 -0.55
C ASN A 302 -15.10 -0.92 -1.96
N LEU A 303 -16.17 -0.80 -2.74
CA LEU A 303 -16.17 -0.09 -4.02
C LEU A 303 -17.08 1.13 -3.92
N ASN A 304 -16.47 2.31 -4.02
CA ASN A 304 -17.11 3.61 -3.90
C ASN A 304 -16.96 4.46 -5.17
N VAL A 305 -17.44 5.69 -5.10
CA VAL A 305 -17.25 6.74 -6.10
C VAL A 305 -16.58 7.95 -5.47
N ARG A 306 -15.70 8.61 -6.21
CA ARG A 306 -15.13 9.91 -5.89
C ARG A 306 -15.48 10.94 -6.96
N GLY A 307 -15.26 12.21 -6.66
CA GLY A 307 -15.41 13.30 -7.62
C GLY A 307 -16.76 14.01 -7.57
N LYS A 308 -16.97 14.93 -8.50
CA LYS A 308 -18.17 15.78 -8.59
C LYS A 308 -18.62 15.94 -10.05
N ARG A 309 -19.84 16.47 -10.22
CA ARG A 309 -20.46 16.74 -11.53
C ARG A 309 -19.76 17.92 -12.17
N GLY A 310 -19.32 17.76 -13.40
CA GLY A 310 -18.70 18.79 -14.21
C GLY A 310 -17.52 18.26 -15.03
N ASN A 311 -17.03 19.07 -15.96
CA ASN A 311 -15.75 18.85 -16.63
C ASN A 311 -14.57 19.26 -15.72
N ILE A 312 -13.35 18.95 -16.14
CA ILE A 312 -12.11 19.21 -15.37
C ILE A 312 -11.95 20.66 -14.91
N VAL A 313 -12.49 21.64 -15.66
CA VAL A 313 -12.41 23.06 -15.31
C VAL A 313 -13.47 23.42 -14.27
N GLN A 314 -14.69 22.90 -14.43
CA GLN A 314 -15.82 23.18 -13.53
C GLN A 314 -15.62 22.59 -12.12
N VAL A 315 -14.96 21.44 -12.02
CA VAL A 315 -14.77 20.74 -10.73
C VAL A 315 -13.46 21.08 -10.02
N TYR A 316 -12.54 21.79 -10.68
CA TYR A 316 -11.25 22.17 -10.10
C TYR A 316 -11.43 22.97 -8.80
N PRO A 317 -10.67 22.69 -7.72
CA PRO A 317 -9.51 21.80 -7.63
C PRO A 317 -9.82 20.33 -7.30
N GLY A 318 -11.08 19.90 -7.38
CA GLY A 318 -11.48 18.50 -7.30
C GLY A 318 -11.25 17.73 -8.60
N VAL A 319 -11.86 16.55 -8.70
CA VAL A 319 -11.84 15.66 -9.88
C VAL A 319 -13.25 15.36 -10.36
N GLU A 320 -13.40 15.03 -11.63
CA GLU A 320 -14.63 14.45 -12.18
C GLU A 320 -14.93 13.09 -11.54
N TYR A 321 -16.11 12.53 -11.81
CA TYR A 321 -16.50 11.22 -11.26
C TYR A 321 -15.57 10.08 -11.68
N ASP A 322 -15.22 9.25 -10.71
CA ASP A 322 -14.41 8.05 -10.89
C ASP A 322 -14.79 6.99 -9.86
N PHE A 323 -14.59 5.70 -10.19
CA PHE A 323 -14.68 4.64 -9.19
C PHE A 323 -13.45 4.67 -8.28
N VAL A 324 -13.65 4.37 -7.00
CA VAL A 324 -12.56 4.28 -6.03
C VAL A 324 -12.73 3.03 -5.15
N PRO A 325 -11.77 2.08 -5.21
CA PRO A 325 -10.69 1.98 -6.20
C PRO A 325 -11.21 1.78 -7.63
N ASN A 326 -10.45 2.24 -8.63
CA ASN A 326 -10.74 1.94 -10.04
C ASN A 326 -10.19 0.57 -10.49
N ARG A 327 -9.30 -0.03 -9.68
CA ARG A 327 -8.86 -1.42 -9.76
C ARG A 327 -9.02 -2.06 -8.38
N VAL A 328 -9.79 -3.14 -8.31
CA VAL A 328 -9.92 -3.99 -7.12
C VAL A 328 -9.32 -5.35 -7.43
N GLU A 329 -8.48 -5.87 -6.54
CA GLU A 329 -7.93 -7.22 -6.61
C GLU A 329 -8.38 -7.98 -5.36
N MET A 330 -9.01 -9.14 -5.56
CA MET A 330 -9.62 -9.92 -4.49
C MET A 330 -9.61 -11.42 -4.81
N ALA A 331 -9.84 -12.24 -3.80
CA ALA A 331 -9.96 -13.69 -3.97
C ALA A 331 -11.42 -14.12 -4.21
N VAL A 332 -11.63 -15.30 -4.78
CA VAL A 332 -12.91 -16.01 -4.67
C VAL A 332 -13.23 -16.20 -3.18
N ASP A 333 -14.52 -16.15 -2.85
CA ASP A 333 -15.06 -16.18 -1.49
C ASP A 333 -14.88 -14.90 -0.63
N ASP A 334 -14.08 -13.93 -1.08
CA ASP A 334 -14.11 -12.56 -0.52
C ASP A 334 -15.47 -11.90 -0.79
N TYR A 335 -15.79 -10.86 -0.02
CA TYR A 335 -17.00 -10.06 -0.21
C TYR A 335 -16.66 -8.71 -0.84
N ILE A 336 -17.55 -8.21 -1.68
CA ILE A 336 -17.52 -6.83 -2.16
C ILE A 336 -18.73 -6.07 -1.61
N HIS A 337 -18.50 -4.85 -1.13
CA HIS A 337 -19.54 -3.91 -0.71
C HIS A 337 -19.56 -2.74 -1.68
N ILE A 338 -20.55 -2.76 -2.56
CA ILE A 338 -20.74 -1.71 -3.56
C ILE A 338 -21.72 -0.67 -3.00
N GLN A 339 -21.20 0.51 -2.67
CA GLN A 339 -21.99 1.61 -2.12
C GLN A 339 -21.38 2.95 -2.52
N TRP A 340 -22.19 4.01 -2.57
CA TRP A 340 -21.70 5.36 -2.80
C TRP A 340 -22.76 6.39 -2.41
N THR A 341 -22.31 7.64 -2.29
CA THR A 341 -23.19 8.80 -2.13
C THR A 341 -22.99 9.74 -3.32
N GLY A 342 -24.05 9.98 -4.08
CA GLY A 342 -24.16 11.09 -5.02
C GLY A 342 -24.67 12.37 -4.34
N SER A 343 -25.10 13.35 -5.11
CA SER A 343 -25.50 14.66 -4.62
C SER A 343 -26.68 15.26 -5.43
N ASN A 344 -27.38 16.20 -4.78
CA ASN A 344 -28.40 17.05 -5.37
C ASN A 344 -28.02 18.54 -5.26
N THR A 345 -26.77 18.82 -4.91
CA THR A 345 -26.28 20.17 -4.59
C THR A 345 -25.04 20.53 -5.41
N ASN A 346 -24.86 19.90 -6.58
CA ASN A 346 -23.84 20.37 -7.51
C ASN A 346 -24.25 21.73 -8.09
N PRO A 347 -23.30 22.59 -8.47
CA PRO A 347 -23.62 23.81 -9.20
C PRO A 347 -24.42 23.50 -10.47
N ASN A 348 -25.45 24.32 -10.71
CA ASN A 348 -26.22 24.27 -11.96
C ASN A 348 -25.34 24.63 -13.16
N ASN A 349 -25.69 24.10 -14.33
CA ASN A 349 -24.92 24.20 -15.58
C ASN A 349 -23.54 23.52 -15.55
N ASN A 350 -23.26 22.67 -14.56
CA ASN A 350 -22.11 21.78 -14.63
C ASN A 350 -22.39 20.65 -15.63
N ASP A 351 -21.40 20.34 -16.45
CA ASP A 351 -21.49 19.29 -17.46
C ASP A 351 -21.80 17.95 -16.78
N GLY A 352 -22.80 17.24 -17.31
CA GLY A 352 -23.24 15.97 -16.75
C GLY A 352 -24.49 15.44 -17.46
N GLN A 353 -24.81 14.17 -17.24
CA GLN A 353 -26.08 13.59 -17.66
C GLN A 353 -27.10 13.57 -16.53
N GLY A 354 -28.38 13.47 -16.88
CA GLY A 354 -29.46 13.61 -15.93
C GLY A 354 -29.71 15.06 -15.52
N ARG A 355 -30.69 15.22 -14.64
CA ARG A 355 -31.17 16.47 -14.06
C ARG A 355 -30.03 17.34 -13.55
N ASP A 356 -30.06 18.61 -13.95
CA ASP A 356 -29.08 19.61 -13.56
C ASP A 356 -28.94 19.73 -12.02
N GLY A 357 -27.71 19.96 -11.56
CA GLY A 357 -27.35 19.99 -10.13
C GLY A 357 -27.34 18.62 -9.43
N THR A 358 -27.77 17.54 -10.10
CA THR A 358 -27.80 16.18 -9.53
C THR A 358 -26.75 15.24 -10.12
N ASP A 359 -26.34 14.26 -9.34
CA ASP A 359 -25.50 13.16 -9.79
C ASP A 359 -25.89 11.83 -9.16
N ARG A 360 -25.85 10.81 -9.99
CA ARG A 360 -26.03 9.41 -9.64
C ARG A 360 -24.95 8.60 -10.33
N SER A 361 -24.61 7.47 -9.73
CA SER A 361 -23.70 6.48 -10.32
C SER A 361 -24.40 5.14 -10.39
N ASN A 362 -24.05 4.35 -11.39
CA ASN A 362 -24.55 3.00 -11.60
C ASN A 362 -23.40 2.11 -12.08
N VAL A 363 -23.61 0.80 -12.12
CA VAL A 363 -22.59 -0.16 -12.56
C VAL A 363 -23.19 -1.08 -13.61
N VAL A 364 -22.55 -1.13 -14.77
CA VAL A 364 -22.84 -2.08 -15.84
C VAL A 364 -21.54 -2.68 -16.37
N MET A 365 -21.57 -3.97 -16.68
CA MET A 365 -20.46 -4.65 -17.34
C MET A 365 -20.23 -4.08 -18.74
N LEU A 366 -18.98 -3.97 -19.16
CA LEU A 366 -18.62 -3.61 -20.54
C LEU A 366 -18.77 -4.84 -21.46
N ARG A 367 -19.11 -4.60 -22.73
CA ARG A 367 -19.15 -5.67 -23.74
C ARG A 367 -17.75 -6.28 -23.99
N PRO A 368 -17.67 -7.55 -24.43
CA PRO A 368 -16.41 -8.19 -24.82
C PRO A 368 -15.62 -7.43 -25.90
N PRO A 369 -14.31 -7.72 -26.07
CA PRO A 369 -13.47 -7.08 -27.08
C PRO A 369 -14.06 -7.13 -28.49
N ASN A 370 -13.86 -6.06 -29.28
CA ASN A 370 -14.35 -5.99 -30.66
C ASN A 370 -13.50 -6.80 -31.63
N TYR A 371 -12.23 -6.99 -31.29
CA TYR A 371 -11.24 -7.70 -32.08
C TYR A 371 -10.39 -8.56 -31.15
N PRO A 372 -9.81 -9.67 -31.64
CA PRO A 372 -8.80 -10.41 -30.90
C PRO A 372 -7.62 -9.50 -30.62
N GLU A 373 -7.27 -9.35 -29.34
CA GLU A 373 -6.03 -8.72 -28.92
C GLU A 373 -4.97 -9.83 -28.73
N GLY A 374 -3.68 -9.49 -28.75
CA GLY A 374 -2.58 -10.46 -28.74
C GLY A 374 -2.67 -11.49 -27.61
N ASP A 375 -1.95 -12.60 -27.78
CA ASP A 375 -1.92 -13.85 -27.00
C ASP A 375 -1.38 -13.74 -25.55
N GLY A 376 -1.57 -12.58 -24.91
CA GLY A 376 -1.35 -12.42 -23.49
C GLY A 376 -2.34 -13.27 -22.71
N SER A 377 -1.83 -14.29 -22.04
CA SER A 377 -2.56 -15.12 -21.09
C SER A 377 -3.00 -14.28 -19.89
N ALA A 378 -4.06 -13.49 -20.05
CA ALA A 378 -4.86 -13.00 -18.94
C ALA A 378 -6.02 -14.00 -18.78
N GLY A 379 -6.39 -14.32 -17.54
CA GLY A 379 -7.54 -15.20 -17.26
C GLY A 379 -8.84 -14.74 -17.94
N THR A 380 -9.93 -15.47 -17.73
CA THR A 380 -11.23 -15.17 -18.39
C THR A 380 -11.64 -13.71 -18.16
N ALA A 381 -11.42 -12.87 -19.18
CA ALA A 381 -11.72 -11.45 -19.13
C ALA A 381 -13.15 -11.22 -19.62
N SER A 382 -13.97 -10.62 -18.76
CA SER A 382 -15.34 -10.23 -19.04
C SER A 382 -15.40 -8.72 -19.27
N GLY A 383 -15.71 -8.33 -20.51
CA GLY A 383 -15.68 -6.94 -20.94
C GLY A 383 -14.31 -6.48 -21.44
N HIS A 384 -14.20 -5.21 -21.83
CA HIS A 384 -12.94 -4.66 -22.34
C HIS A 384 -12.83 -3.14 -22.14
N TRP A 385 -11.66 -2.64 -21.72
CA TRP A 385 -11.44 -1.22 -21.40
C TRP A 385 -11.69 -0.29 -22.60
N GLY A 386 -11.34 -0.76 -23.80
CA GLY A 386 -11.51 -0.03 -25.06
C GLY A 386 -12.97 0.11 -25.53
N ASN A 387 -13.94 -0.51 -24.84
CA ASN A 387 -15.35 -0.39 -25.17
C ASN A 387 -16.07 0.68 -24.34
N SER A 388 -17.14 1.24 -24.89
CA SER A 388 -18.03 2.19 -24.18
C SER A 388 -19.50 1.75 -24.23
N TYR A 389 -19.76 0.50 -24.61
CA TYR A 389 -21.10 -0.09 -24.64
C TYR A 389 -21.22 -1.17 -23.57
N PRO A 390 -22.36 -1.24 -22.88
CA PRO A 390 -22.60 -2.27 -21.88
C PRO A 390 -22.78 -3.65 -22.54
N ALA A 391 -22.45 -4.70 -21.79
CA ALA A 391 -22.86 -6.06 -22.09
C ALA A 391 -24.38 -6.23 -21.88
N HIS A 392 -24.97 -7.25 -22.51
CA HIS A 392 -26.36 -7.60 -22.27
C HIS A 392 -26.52 -8.19 -20.86
N LEU A 393 -27.54 -7.77 -20.11
CA LEU A 393 -27.73 -8.20 -18.73
C LEU A 393 -27.98 -9.71 -18.60
N ASP A 394 -28.63 -10.33 -19.59
CA ASP A 394 -28.92 -11.78 -19.56
C ASP A 394 -27.77 -12.66 -20.07
N ASP A 395 -26.60 -12.09 -20.37
CA ASP A 395 -25.43 -12.89 -20.72
C ASP A 395 -24.84 -13.58 -19.48
N ASN A 396 -25.12 -14.89 -19.34
CA ASN A 396 -24.63 -15.70 -18.23
C ASN A 396 -23.14 -16.06 -18.34
N THR A 397 -22.53 -15.92 -19.52
CA THR A 397 -21.09 -16.19 -19.69
C THR A 397 -20.24 -15.13 -19.00
N THR A 398 -20.81 -13.94 -18.74
CA THR A 398 -20.14 -12.72 -18.27
C THR A 398 -20.74 -12.13 -16.98
N SER A 399 -21.42 -12.95 -16.15
CA SER A 399 -22.03 -12.47 -14.90
C SER A 399 -21.00 -11.83 -13.96
N LEU A 400 -21.11 -10.52 -13.75
CA LEU A 400 -20.24 -9.72 -12.86
C LEU A 400 -20.10 -10.40 -11.49
N LEU A 401 -18.89 -10.87 -11.16
CA LEU A 401 -18.53 -11.48 -9.85
C LEU A 401 -19.38 -12.69 -9.42
N GLY A 402 -20.19 -13.25 -10.34
CA GLY A 402 -21.20 -14.25 -10.00
C GLY A 402 -22.44 -13.69 -9.28
N LEU A 403 -22.67 -12.38 -9.33
CA LEU A 403 -23.85 -11.74 -8.76
C LEU A 403 -25.15 -12.25 -9.39
N SER A 404 -26.23 -12.22 -8.60
CA SER A 404 -27.56 -12.58 -9.08
C SER A 404 -28.02 -11.64 -10.21
N ARG A 405 -28.97 -12.09 -11.04
CA ARG A 405 -29.56 -11.22 -12.05
C ARG A 405 -30.21 -9.99 -11.43
N GLU A 406 -30.82 -10.14 -10.25
CA GLU A 406 -31.46 -9.06 -9.50
C GLU A 406 -30.43 -8.03 -9.02
N ASP A 407 -29.31 -8.47 -8.41
CA ASP A 407 -28.24 -7.56 -7.98
C ASP A 407 -27.67 -6.77 -9.16
N ARG A 408 -27.44 -7.43 -10.29
CA ARG A 408 -26.95 -6.76 -11.51
C ARG A 408 -27.98 -5.79 -12.09
N GLN A 409 -29.27 -6.12 -11.99
CA GLN A 409 -30.35 -5.21 -12.37
C GLN A 409 -30.38 -3.99 -11.45
N ASN A 410 -30.29 -4.19 -10.13
CA ASN A 410 -30.24 -3.12 -9.13
C ASN A 410 -29.02 -2.22 -9.35
N LEU A 411 -27.84 -2.78 -9.61
CA LEU A 411 -26.64 -2.01 -9.95
C LEU A 411 -26.79 -1.18 -11.23
N ALA A 412 -27.46 -1.72 -12.24
CA ALA A 412 -27.64 -1.06 -13.52
C ALA A 412 -28.67 0.09 -13.45
N THR A 413 -29.71 -0.07 -12.64
CA THR A 413 -30.92 0.77 -12.69
C THR A 413 -31.25 1.49 -11.37
N LEU A 414 -30.52 1.19 -10.31
CA LEU A 414 -30.75 1.68 -8.95
C LEU A 414 -32.16 1.41 -8.42
N LEU A 415 -32.83 0.34 -8.92
CA LEU A 415 -34.24 0.05 -8.64
C LEU A 415 -34.59 -0.01 -7.16
N ASN A 416 -33.70 -0.53 -6.32
CA ASN A 416 -33.86 -0.59 -4.87
C ASN A 416 -33.83 0.78 -4.18
N MET A 417 -33.42 1.84 -4.88
CA MET A 417 -33.31 3.21 -4.37
C MET A 417 -34.13 4.22 -5.18
N GLN A 418 -35.01 3.76 -6.07
CA GLN A 418 -35.87 4.65 -6.85
C GLN A 418 -36.98 5.24 -5.97
N LEU A 419 -37.15 6.56 -6.02
CA LEU A 419 -38.22 7.27 -5.30
C LEU A 419 -39.46 7.51 -6.18
N GLY A 420 -39.51 6.85 -7.35
CA GLY A 420 -40.56 6.93 -8.36
C GLY A 420 -40.31 8.02 -9.40
N GLY A 421 -40.50 7.71 -10.69
CA GLY A 421 -40.48 8.68 -11.80
C GLY A 421 -39.66 8.26 -13.03
N GLU A 422 -38.90 9.20 -13.61
CA GLU A 422 -38.14 9.09 -14.87
C GLU A 422 -36.85 8.27 -14.70
N MET A 423 -36.71 7.22 -15.51
CA MET A 423 -35.66 6.20 -15.38
C MET A 423 -34.60 6.25 -16.48
N SER A 424 -34.77 7.05 -17.53
CA SER A 424 -33.79 7.09 -18.64
C SER A 424 -32.44 7.65 -18.19
N GLU A 425 -32.44 8.55 -17.21
CA GLU A 425 -31.22 9.12 -16.64
C GLU A 425 -31.06 8.87 -15.14
N LEU A 426 -31.88 8.02 -14.53
CA LEU A 426 -31.83 7.66 -13.10
C LEU A 426 -32.06 8.85 -12.15
N ASP A 427 -32.74 9.90 -12.60
CA ASP A 427 -32.85 11.17 -11.87
C ASP A 427 -33.64 11.07 -10.57
N ASP A 428 -34.59 10.13 -10.49
CA ASP A 428 -35.43 9.91 -9.32
C ASP A 428 -34.86 8.88 -8.33
N ALA A 429 -33.63 8.40 -8.56
CA ALA A 429 -32.91 7.61 -7.57
C ALA A 429 -32.53 8.47 -6.35
N GLY A 430 -32.47 7.87 -5.17
CA GLY A 430 -31.84 8.46 -3.99
C GLY A 430 -30.36 8.76 -4.20
N THR A 431 -29.79 9.68 -3.42
CA THR A 431 -28.36 10.03 -3.50
C THR A 431 -27.47 8.92 -2.92
N TYR A 432 -27.90 8.26 -1.86
CA TYR A 432 -27.17 7.12 -1.30
C TYR A 432 -27.61 5.83 -1.99
N TYR A 433 -26.65 4.98 -2.34
CA TYR A 433 -26.89 3.63 -2.84
C TYR A 433 -26.09 2.63 -2.02
N ASP A 434 -26.73 1.54 -1.65
CA ASP A 434 -26.13 0.43 -0.92
C ASP A 434 -26.69 -0.91 -1.43
N LEU A 435 -25.82 -1.75 -1.99
CA LEU A 435 -26.17 -3.12 -2.38
C LEU A 435 -26.14 -4.10 -1.18
N GLY A 436 -25.45 -3.71 -0.11
CA GLY A 436 -24.94 -4.59 0.93
C GLY A 436 -23.73 -5.42 0.45
N PRO A 437 -23.04 -6.09 1.39
CA PRO A 437 -21.98 -7.02 1.04
C PRO A 437 -22.51 -8.19 0.19
N ARG A 438 -21.74 -8.57 -0.83
CA ARG A 438 -22.01 -9.74 -1.68
C ARG A 438 -20.76 -10.59 -1.81
N LYS A 439 -20.93 -11.89 -1.60
CA LYS A 439 -19.86 -12.88 -1.79
C LYS A 439 -19.51 -13.00 -3.27
N VAL A 440 -18.23 -12.96 -3.59
CA VAL A 440 -17.72 -13.19 -4.93
C VAL A 440 -17.52 -14.68 -5.16
N THR A 441 -18.10 -15.20 -6.25
CA THR A 441 -18.17 -16.65 -6.49
C THR A 441 -17.50 -17.10 -7.79
N ARG A 442 -16.95 -16.15 -8.56
CA ARG A 442 -16.33 -16.44 -9.86
C ARG A 442 -15.03 -15.67 -10.03
N SER A 443 -13.93 -16.40 -10.24
CA SER A 443 -12.67 -15.83 -10.68
C SER A 443 -12.78 -15.18 -12.08
N GLY A 444 -11.86 -14.29 -12.40
CA GLY A 444 -11.79 -13.61 -13.69
C GLY A 444 -11.54 -12.11 -13.57
N THR A 445 -11.36 -11.45 -14.72
CA THR A 445 -11.17 -10.00 -14.80
C THR A 445 -12.45 -9.35 -15.32
N TYR A 446 -13.08 -8.50 -14.53
CA TYR A 446 -14.37 -7.87 -14.83
C TYR A 446 -14.20 -6.39 -15.10
N TYR A 447 -14.50 -5.97 -16.31
CA TYR A 447 -14.49 -4.57 -16.71
C TYR A 447 -15.91 -4.00 -16.69
N PHE A 448 -16.09 -2.90 -15.97
CA PHE A 448 -17.39 -2.26 -15.78
C PHE A 448 -17.30 -0.75 -15.96
N MET A 449 -18.45 -0.11 -16.13
CA MET A 449 -18.57 1.35 -16.26
C MET A 449 -19.82 1.87 -15.56
N CYS A 450 -19.83 3.17 -15.29
CA CYS A 450 -21.06 3.90 -15.01
C CYS A 450 -21.66 4.40 -16.33
N SER A 451 -22.78 3.83 -16.77
CA SER A 451 -23.37 4.23 -18.05
C SER A 451 -23.89 5.66 -18.03
N ARG A 452 -24.41 6.15 -16.89
CA ARG A 452 -24.89 7.54 -16.75
C ARG A 452 -23.75 8.54 -16.91
N ASN A 453 -22.65 8.33 -16.18
CA ASN A 453 -21.55 9.29 -16.15
C ASN A 453 -20.56 9.10 -17.31
N ASN A 454 -20.56 7.94 -17.98
CA ASN A 454 -19.81 7.70 -19.21
C ASN A 454 -20.57 8.19 -20.47
N ASN A 455 -21.81 8.66 -20.33
CA ASN A 455 -22.64 9.23 -21.42
C ASN A 455 -22.38 10.74 -21.63
N PHE A 456 -21.55 11.39 -20.82
CA PHE A 456 -20.98 12.69 -21.14
C PHE A 456 -19.47 12.68 -20.90
N SER A 457 -18.77 13.64 -21.50
CA SER A 457 -17.33 13.87 -21.37
C SER A 457 -16.42 12.98 -22.22
N ASN A 458 -15.22 13.50 -22.47
CA ASN A 458 -14.03 12.80 -22.97
C ASN A 458 -13.37 11.94 -21.88
N ARG A 459 -14.16 11.42 -20.93
CA ARG A 459 -13.73 10.75 -19.71
C ARG A 459 -14.48 9.44 -19.55
N SER A 460 -13.84 8.48 -18.88
CA SER A 460 -14.38 7.15 -18.70
C SER A 460 -14.41 6.77 -17.22
N GLN A 461 -15.57 6.93 -16.57
CA GLN A 461 -15.82 6.32 -15.25
C GLN A 461 -15.97 4.80 -15.44
N LYS A 462 -14.82 4.13 -15.46
CA LYS A 462 -14.66 2.70 -15.66
C LYS A 462 -13.84 2.12 -14.53
N GLY A 463 -14.10 0.86 -14.20
CA GLY A 463 -13.36 0.13 -13.19
C GLY A 463 -13.08 -1.29 -13.64
N VAL A 464 -12.08 -1.90 -13.01
CA VAL A 464 -11.74 -3.32 -13.17
C VAL A 464 -11.74 -4.01 -11.82
N ILE A 465 -12.32 -5.20 -11.75
CA ILE A 465 -12.21 -6.11 -10.60
C ILE A 465 -11.50 -7.35 -11.10
N ILE A 466 -10.41 -7.74 -10.45
CA ILE A 466 -9.64 -8.94 -10.73
C ILE A 466 -9.88 -9.89 -9.57
N VAL A 467 -10.43 -11.06 -9.88
CA VAL A 467 -10.75 -12.10 -8.91
C VAL A 467 -9.85 -13.30 -9.18
N THR A 468 -9.01 -13.66 -8.20
CA THR A 468 -8.11 -14.82 -8.27
C THR A 468 -8.70 -16.01 -7.52
N GLU A 469 -8.40 -17.23 -7.97
CA GLU A 469 -8.75 -18.47 -7.24
C GLU A 469 -7.92 -18.63 -5.96
N THR A 470 -6.73 -18.04 -5.94
CA THR A 470 -5.80 -18.08 -4.81
C THR A 470 -6.00 -16.90 -3.89
N ALA A 471 -5.81 -17.14 -2.59
CA ALA A 471 -5.80 -16.09 -1.60
C ALA A 471 -4.57 -15.19 -1.82
N THR A 472 -4.78 -13.88 -1.74
CA THR A 472 -3.73 -12.88 -1.95
C THR A 472 -3.81 -11.76 -0.91
N SER A 473 -2.64 -11.30 -0.47
CA SER A 473 -2.47 -10.15 0.40
C SER A 473 -1.38 -9.26 -0.15
N GLN A 474 -1.60 -7.95 -0.12
CA GLN A 474 -0.65 -6.98 -0.66
C GLN A 474 -0.56 -5.74 0.22
N LYS A 475 0.66 -5.21 0.34
CA LYS A 475 0.95 -4.00 1.10
C LYS A 475 2.11 -3.23 0.47
N ARG A 476 2.03 -1.90 0.51
CA ARG A 476 3.17 -1.04 0.20
C ARG A 476 4.02 -0.89 1.45
N ILE A 477 5.32 -1.16 1.33
CA ILE A 477 6.27 -1.11 2.44
C ILE A 477 7.49 -0.31 1.99
N GLY A 478 7.98 0.60 2.83
CA GLY A 478 9.14 1.45 2.55
C GLY A 478 10.07 1.51 3.75
N TRP A 479 10.74 2.65 3.92
CA TRP A 479 11.76 2.79 4.97
C TRP A 479 11.23 2.49 6.39
N SER A 480 9.96 2.79 6.68
CA SER A 480 9.33 2.52 7.98
C SER A 480 9.29 1.03 8.35
N GLY A 481 9.55 0.14 7.40
CA GLY A 481 9.28 -1.29 7.56
C GLY A 481 7.79 -1.58 7.51
N GLY A 482 7.43 -2.85 7.68
CA GLY A 482 6.06 -3.32 7.66
C GLY A 482 5.94 -4.80 7.34
N THR A 483 4.71 -5.31 7.40
CA THR A 483 4.41 -6.72 7.29
C THR A 483 3.31 -6.97 6.27
N VAL A 484 3.52 -7.92 5.36
CA VAL A 484 2.46 -8.56 4.56
C VAL A 484 2.11 -9.87 5.23
N GLU A 485 0.84 -10.10 5.51
CA GLU A 485 0.35 -11.34 6.13
C GLU A 485 -0.78 -11.94 5.30
N LEU A 486 -0.76 -13.28 5.15
CA LEU A 486 -1.80 -14.07 4.52
C LEU A 486 -1.87 -15.46 5.18
N ASN A 487 -2.99 -15.85 5.77
CA ASN A 487 -3.20 -17.20 6.33
C ASN A 487 -2.06 -17.69 7.27
N GLY A 488 -1.47 -16.77 8.05
CA GLY A 488 -0.33 -17.03 8.94
C GLY A 488 1.05 -17.00 8.27
N HIS A 489 1.12 -16.91 6.94
CA HIS A 489 2.35 -16.57 6.21
C HIS A 489 2.66 -15.10 6.39
N THR A 490 3.92 -14.79 6.69
CA THR A 490 4.35 -13.43 6.99
C THR A 490 5.60 -13.07 6.21
N LEU A 491 5.58 -11.92 5.54
CA LEU A 491 6.76 -11.25 4.99
C LEU A 491 6.95 -9.93 5.73
N GLU A 492 7.95 -9.88 6.59
CA GLU A 492 8.26 -8.73 7.44
C GLU A 492 9.54 -8.04 6.96
N PHE A 493 9.44 -6.73 6.75
CA PHE A 493 10.58 -5.86 6.53
C PHE A 493 10.84 -5.05 7.80
N PRO A 494 12.02 -5.21 8.43
CA PRO A 494 12.45 -4.33 9.50
C PRO A 494 12.51 -2.88 9.05
N GLN A 495 12.43 -1.95 10.00
CA GLN A 495 12.70 -0.54 9.75
C GLN A 495 14.09 -0.35 9.12
N ALA A 496 14.18 0.53 8.13
CA ALA A 496 15.37 0.79 7.32
C ALA A 496 15.90 -0.41 6.53
N ALA A 497 15.10 -1.47 6.34
CA ALA A 497 15.49 -2.60 5.48
C ALA A 497 15.44 -2.22 3.98
N LEU A 498 14.54 -1.31 3.60
CA LEU A 498 14.31 -0.89 2.21
C LEU A 498 14.82 0.55 1.98
N SER A 499 15.41 0.78 0.81
CA SER A 499 15.88 2.10 0.35
C SER A 499 14.76 2.91 -0.29
N THR A 500 13.81 2.23 -0.93
CA THR A 500 12.64 2.84 -1.56
C THR A 500 11.36 2.05 -1.24
N ALA A 501 10.23 2.74 -1.19
CA ALA A 501 8.95 2.09 -0.96
C ALA A 501 8.48 1.29 -2.18
N GLY A 502 8.24 -0.01 -1.97
CA GLY A 502 7.76 -0.96 -2.97
C GLY A 502 6.40 -1.57 -2.60
N GLN A 503 5.72 -2.15 -3.59
CA GLN A 503 4.50 -2.94 -3.37
C GLN A 503 4.88 -4.43 -3.27
N TYR A 504 4.52 -5.04 -2.15
CA TYR A 504 4.84 -6.43 -1.85
C TYR A 504 3.56 -7.22 -1.69
N SER A 505 3.55 -8.46 -2.14
CA SER A 505 2.39 -9.35 -1.99
C SER A 505 2.80 -10.78 -1.71
N ILE A 506 1.90 -11.49 -1.02
CA ILE A 506 1.93 -12.93 -0.80
C ILE A 506 0.70 -13.50 -1.50
N GLU A 507 0.92 -14.51 -2.32
CA GLU A 507 -0.13 -15.36 -2.89
C GLU A 507 0.09 -16.79 -2.43
N GLU A 508 -0.96 -17.46 -1.94
CA GLU A 508 -0.87 -18.84 -1.45
C GLU A 508 -1.44 -19.85 -2.46
N PHE A 509 -0.72 -20.96 -2.63
CA PHE A 509 -1.08 -22.10 -3.46
C PHE A 509 -1.02 -23.37 -2.62
N THR A 510 -2.13 -24.10 -2.56
CA THR A 510 -2.20 -25.41 -1.88
C THR A 510 -1.86 -26.57 -2.81
N ASP A 511 -1.94 -26.34 -4.13
CA ASP A 511 -1.69 -27.33 -5.17
C ASP A 511 -0.48 -26.95 -6.02
N LYS A 512 0.46 -27.90 -6.15
CA LYS A 512 1.72 -27.68 -6.89
C LYS A 512 1.50 -27.53 -8.39
N ASP A 513 0.49 -28.19 -8.96
CA ASP A 513 0.22 -28.16 -10.40
C ASP A 513 -0.42 -26.81 -10.75
N GLN A 514 -1.24 -26.25 -9.85
CA GLN A 514 -1.74 -24.88 -9.92
C GLN A 514 -0.62 -23.84 -9.88
N LEU A 515 0.32 -23.97 -8.93
CA LEU A 515 1.51 -23.12 -8.85
C LEU A 515 2.31 -23.18 -10.15
N GLU A 516 2.57 -24.39 -10.66
CA GLU A 516 3.31 -24.62 -11.90
C GLU A 516 2.61 -23.97 -13.10
N ALA A 517 1.29 -24.11 -13.20
CA ALA A 517 0.51 -23.52 -14.28
C ALA A 517 0.53 -21.98 -14.26
N MET A 518 0.52 -21.37 -13.07
CA MET A 518 0.45 -19.92 -12.92
C MET A 518 1.82 -19.22 -12.96
N THR A 519 2.84 -19.84 -12.39
CA THR A 519 4.19 -19.23 -12.26
C THR A 519 5.20 -19.79 -13.24
N GLY A 520 4.95 -20.98 -13.79
CA GLY A 520 5.92 -21.75 -14.57
C GLY A 520 7.06 -22.35 -13.73
N VAL A 521 7.02 -22.22 -12.40
CA VAL A 521 8.01 -22.76 -11.46
C VAL A 521 7.62 -24.17 -11.06
N ARG A 522 8.47 -25.16 -11.35
CA ARG A 522 8.25 -26.54 -10.89
C ARG A 522 8.60 -26.73 -9.44
N ALA A 523 7.64 -27.22 -8.67
CA ALA A 523 7.85 -27.63 -7.29
C ALA A 523 8.77 -28.87 -7.26
N VAL A 524 10.07 -28.68 -6.98
CA VAL A 524 11.02 -29.79 -6.83
C VAL A 524 11.22 -30.07 -5.34
N SER A 525 10.81 -31.25 -4.90
CA SER A 525 11.23 -31.80 -3.60
C SER A 525 12.69 -32.23 -3.70
N ASN A 526 13.58 -31.70 -2.85
CA ASN A 526 14.98 -32.14 -2.74
C ASN A 526 15.11 -33.52 -2.03
N GLY A 527 14.23 -34.46 -2.33
CA GLY A 527 14.12 -35.78 -1.69
C GLY A 527 13.28 -35.81 -0.40
N GLY A 528 12.94 -34.64 0.14
CA GLY A 528 12.08 -34.45 1.32
C GLY A 528 10.57 -34.47 1.06
N GLU A 529 9.77 -34.54 2.12
CA GLU A 529 8.32 -34.30 2.06
C GLU A 529 8.02 -32.80 2.27
N THR A 530 7.14 -32.23 1.43
CA THR A 530 6.65 -30.86 1.58
C THR A 530 5.69 -30.78 2.75
N VAL A 531 5.94 -29.84 3.68
CA VAL A 531 5.22 -29.71 4.96
C VAL A 531 4.53 -28.35 5.13
N SER A 532 4.45 -27.55 4.06
CA SER A 532 3.72 -26.28 4.01
C SER A 532 2.95 -26.15 2.69
N SER A 533 2.09 -25.14 2.59
CA SER A 533 1.64 -24.62 1.29
C SER A 533 2.78 -23.91 0.56
N TYR A 534 2.59 -23.65 -0.74
CA TYR A 534 3.52 -22.86 -1.55
C TYR A 534 3.08 -21.41 -1.53
N ILE A 535 4.02 -20.49 -1.39
CA ILE A 535 3.72 -19.05 -1.46
C ILE A 535 4.55 -18.37 -2.52
N LEU A 536 3.93 -17.48 -3.29
CA LEU A 536 4.64 -16.55 -4.19
C LEU A 536 4.75 -15.20 -3.49
N VAL A 537 5.98 -14.75 -3.29
CA VAL A 537 6.28 -13.40 -2.82
C VAL A 537 6.66 -12.53 -4.01
N SER A 538 5.87 -11.49 -4.25
CA SER A 538 6.13 -10.48 -5.28
C SER A 538 6.66 -9.16 -4.69
N PRO A 539 7.56 -8.44 -5.38
CA PRO A 539 8.16 -8.82 -6.66
C PRO A 539 9.10 -10.03 -6.49
N ALA A 540 9.05 -10.95 -7.45
CA ALA A 540 9.84 -12.19 -7.44
C ALA A 540 11.32 -11.95 -7.82
N THR A 541 11.87 -10.82 -7.41
CA THR A 541 13.23 -10.35 -7.72
C THR A 541 13.92 -9.91 -6.43
N GLN A 542 15.18 -9.52 -6.55
CA GLN A 542 15.90 -8.90 -5.44
C GLN A 542 15.15 -7.66 -4.95
N PHE A 543 15.03 -7.53 -3.63
CA PHE A 543 14.46 -6.35 -2.99
C PHE A 543 15.44 -5.18 -3.03
N ASP A 544 14.92 -3.96 -3.09
CA ASP A 544 15.71 -2.74 -3.06
C ASP A 544 16.13 -2.44 -1.60
N SER A 545 17.14 -3.19 -1.13
CA SER A 545 17.57 -3.18 0.26
C SER A 545 18.48 -1.98 0.58
N GLN A 546 18.25 -1.31 1.69
CA GLN A 546 19.17 -0.32 2.25
C GLN A 546 20.23 -1.03 3.12
N ASN A 547 21.52 -0.79 2.86
CA ASN A 547 22.65 -1.33 3.63
C ASN A 547 22.64 -2.87 3.82
N GLY A 548 22.05 -3.62 2.88
CA GLY A 548 21.93 -5.07 2.96
C GLY A 548 20.82 -5.57 3.89
N GLY A 549 19.81 -4.73 4.17
CA GLY A 549 18.61 -5.12 4.91
C GLY A 549 17.91 -6.34 4.30
N MET A 550 17.52 -7.29 5.15
CA MET A 550 16.84 -8.53 4.78
C MET A 550 15.38 -8.48 5.25
N ALA A 551 14.49 -9.13 4.50
CA ALA A 551 13.14 -9.41 4.97
C ALA A 551 13.14 -10.74 5.74
N LYS A 552 12.32 -10.85 6.78
CA LYS A 552 12.01 -12.13 7.43
C LYS A 552 10.78 -12.75 6.75
N ILE A 553 10.91 -13.99 6.31
CA ILE A 553 9.78 -14.81 5.87
C ILE A 553 9.43 -15.81 6.96
N VAL A 554 8.13 -15.93 7.29
CA VAL A 554 7.60 -16.90 8.23
C VAL A 554 6.52 -17.71 7.53
N ILE A 555 6.62 -19.04 7.60
CA ILE A 555 5.72 -19.98 6.92
C ILE A 555 5.22 -21.02 7.94
N PRO A 556 3.89 -21.16 8.13
CA PRO A 556 3.32 -22.25 8.93
C PRO A 556 3.69 -23.62 8.36
N VAL A 557 4.03 -24.55 9.25
CA VAL A 557 4.44 -25.92 8.91
C VAL A 557 3.59 -26.96 9.63
N ASP A 558 3.27 -28.04 8.92
CA ASP A 558 2.67 -29.24 9.50
C ASP A 558 3.77 -30.18 10.03
N THR A 559 4.10 -30.01 11.30
CA THR A 559 5.12 -30.83 11.99
C THR A 559 4.70 -32.27 12.20
N SER A 560 3.43 -32.63 12.00
CA SER A 560 2.97 -34.02 12.11
C SER A 560 3.46 -34.91 10.96
N VAL A 561 3.84 -34.28 9.85
CA VAL A 561 4.30 -34.94 8.62
C VAL A 561 5.83 -34.87 8.47
N ALA A 562 6.51 -34.05 9.27
CA ALA A 562 7.95 -33.87 9.17
C ALA A 562 8.73 -35.09 9.70
N SER A 563 9.56 -35.70 8.83
CA SER A 563 10.40 -36.87 9.19
C SER A 563 11.85 -36.51 9.56
N GLY A 564 12.19 -35.22 9.64
CA GLY A 564 13.53 -34.71 9.90
C GLY A 564 13.59 -33.18 10.05
N ASP A 565 14.80 -32.61 9.99
CA ASP A 565 15.01 -31.15 10.05
C ASP A 565 14.29 -30.46 8.90
N VAL A 566 13.74 -29.29 9.14
CA VAL A 566 12.91 -28.57 8.17
C VAL A 566 13.70 -27.42 7.55
N THR A 567 13.52 -27.18 6.26
CA THR A 567 14.23 -26.12 5.52
C THR A 567 13.27 -25.38 4.59
N ILE A 568 13.29 -24.05 4.67
CA ILE A 568 12.65 -23.16 3.71
C ILE A 568 13.50 -23.15 2.45
N MET A 569 12.86 -23.45 1.33
CA MET A 569 13.45 -23.39 0.01
C MET A 569 12.81 -22.26 -0.79
N ARG A 570 13.63 -21.47 -1.49
CA ARG A 570 13.18 -20.37 -2.37
C ARG A 570 13.62 -20.60 -3.81
N ALA A 571 12.69 -20.49 -4.77
CA ALA A 571 12.99 -20.45 -6.20
C ALA A 571 13.10 -19.00 -6.70
N ASN A 572 14.15 -18.71 -7.47
CA ASN A 572 14.41 -17.38 -8.05
C ASN A 572 13.68 -17.22 -9.40
N ALA A 573 13.04 -16.07 -9.66
CA ALA A 573 12.34 -15.85 -10.93
C ALA A 573 13.27 -15.77 -12.15
N ALA A 574 14.55 -15.39 -11.94
CA ALA A 574 15.54 -15.32 -13.02
C ALA A 574 16.07 -16.70 -13.46
N SER A 575 16.10 -17.65 -12.53
CA SER A 575 16.51 -19.03 -12.76
C SER A 575 15.34 -19.94 -12.44
N ARG A 576 14.53 -20.23 -13.47
CA ARG A 576 13.31 -21.09 -13.42
C ARG A 576 13.51 -22.50 -12.79
N TRP A 577 14.67 -22.84 -12.25
CA TRP A 577 15.08 -24.20 -11.95
C TRP A 577 16.10 -24.38 -10.80
N GLU A 578 16.39 -23.37 -9.97
CA GLU A 578 17.32 -23.53 -8.84
C GLU A 578 16.69 -23.06 -7.52
N TYR A 579 16.47 -24.01 -6.61
CA TYR A 579 16.07 -23.72 -5.25
C TYR A 579 17.29 -23.38 -4.41
N VAL A 580 17.16 -22.34 -3.59
CA VAL A 580 18.14 -21.95 -2.58
C VAL A 580 17.59 -22.35 -1.22
N ASP A 581 18.35 -23.16 -0.50
CA ASP A 581 18.08 -23.48 0.91
C ASP A 581 18.40 -22.26 1.76
N LEU A 582 17.44 -21.80 2.56
CA LEU A 582 17.63 -20.68 3.48
C LEU A 582 17.99 -21.20 4.88
N ASP A 583 18.76 -20.41 5.62
CA ASP A 583 19.05 -20.68 7.03
C ASP A 583 17.74 -20.61 7.83
N THR A 584 17.18 -21.79 8.11
CA THR A 584 15.82 -21.95 8.60
C THR A 584 15.83 -22.18 10.10
N ARG A 585 15.03 -21.41 10.82
CA ARG A 585 14.79 -21.58 12.25
C ARG A 585 13.36 -22.06 12.41
N VAL A 586 13.16 -23.06 13.27
CA VAL A 586 11.83 -23.60 13.53
C VAL A 586 11.49 -23.31 14.98
N GLU A 587 10.40 -22.58 15.20
CA GLU A 587 9.82 -22.35 16.51
C GLU A 587 8.37 -22.84 16.47
N GLU A 588 8.05 -23.81 17.34
CA GLU A 588 6.74 -24.48 17.38
C GLU A 588 6.33 -25.12 16.04
N ASN A 589 5.43 -24.46 15.30
CA ASN A 589 4.90 -24.87 13.99
C ASN A 589 5.14 -23.79 12.92
N MET A 590 6.15 -22.95 13.10
CA MET A 590 6.51 -21.89 12.16
C MET A 590 7.97 -22.06 11.74
N ALA A 591 8.21 -22.04 10.43
CA ALA A 591 9.54 -21.96 9.87
C ALA A 591 9.85 -20.50 9.52
N GLU A 592 11.00 -20.01 9.96
CA GLU A 592 11.47 -18.64 9.74
C GLU A 592 12.81 -18.63 8.99
N ALA A 593 12.96 -17.69 8.06
CA ALA A 593 14.24 -17.42 7.40
C ALA A 593 14.37 -15.95 6.98
N ASP A 594 15.61 -15.49 6.81
CA ASP A 594 15.90 -14.18 6.21
C ASP A 594 16.05 -14.32 4.69
N THR A 595 15.49 -13.38 3.93
CA THR A 595 15.57 -13.34 2.46
C THR A 595 15.76 -11.93 1.93
N SER A 596 16.61 -11.79 0.90
CA SER A 596 16.85 -10.54 0.16
C SER A 596 16.06 -10.45 -1.15
N SER A 597 15.21 -11.43 -1.44
CA SER A 597 14.48 -11.49 -2.71
C SER A 597 13.14 -12.20 -2.54
N GLY A 598 12.17 -11.79 -3.34
CA GLY A 598 10.94 -12.56 -3.51
C GLY A 598 11.17 -13.80 -4.36
N GLY A 599 10.09 -14.48 -4.70
CA GLY A 599 10.11 -15.77 -5.39
C GLY A 599 9.07 -16.72 -4.84
N VAL A 600 9.16 -17.98 -5.26
CA VAL A 600 8.31 -19.03 -4.71
C VAL A 600 9.01 -19.63 -3.50
N PHE A 601 8.33 -19.68 -2.36
CA PHE A 601 8.80 -20.29 -1.13
C PHE A 601 7.97 -21.54 -0.81
N VAL A 602 8.65 -22.54 -0.26
CA VAL A 602 8.05 -23.78 0.23
C VAL A 602 8.91 -24.34 1.34
N VAL A 603 8.30 -25.07 2.26
CA VAL A 603 9.01 -25.73 3.34
C VAL A 603 9.04 -27.24 3.12
N ASN A 604 10.25 -27.81 3.13
CA ASN A 604 10.48 -29.23 2.97
C ASN A 604 11.18 -29.81 4.20
N SER A 605 10.82 -31.04 4.56
CA SER A 605 11.54 -31.85 5.55
C SER A 605 12.76 -32.51 4.89
N GLN A 606 13.92 -32.52 5.55
CA GLN A 606 15.11 -33.20 5.06
C GLN A 606 15.08 -34.68 5.42
N ILE A 607 15.55 -35.54 4.50
CA ILE A 607 15.77 -36.94 4.82
C ILE A 607 16.96 -37.02 5.79
N ASN A 608 16.79 -37.68 6.94
CA ASN A 608 17.87 -37.89 7.90
C ASN A 608 19.00 -38.74 7.27
N SER A 609 20.00 -38.06 6.72
CA SER A 609 21.16 -38.67 6.06
C SER A 609 21.96 -39.58 7.00
N GLY A 610 21.92 -39.32 8.31
CA GLY A 610 22.49 -40.19 9.35
C GLY A 610 21.79 -41.54 9.45
N LEU A 611 20.46 -41.57 9.29
CA LEU A 611 19.67 -42.81 9.26
C LEU A 611 20.00 -43.64 8.01
N ILE A 612 20.11 -43.00 6.84
CA ILE A 612 20.48 -43.67 5.58
C ILE A 612 21.91 -44.21 5.66
N ALA A 613 22.87 -43.39 6.12
CA ALA A 613 24.25 -43.82 6.31
C ALA A 613 24.32 -45.00 7.30
N GLY A 614 23.55 -44.96 8.39
CA GLY A 614 23.44 -46.06 9.35
C GLY A 614 22.90 -47.35 8.73
N VAL A 615 21.83 -47.27 7.94
CA VAL A 615 21.23 -48.43 7.24
C VAL A 615 22.18 -49.00 6.19
N VAL A 616 22.84 -48.15 5.40
CA VAL A 616 23.81 -48.57 4.37
C VAL A 616 25.02 -49.23 5.01
N VAL A 617 25.56 -48.66 6.09
CA VAL A 617 26.67 -49.25 6.85
C VAL A 617 26.24 -50.59 7.46
N ALA A 618 25.06 -50.67 8.06
CA ALA A 618 24.54 -51.93 8.62
C ALA A 618 24.36 -53.02 7.56
N ALA A 619 23.79 -52.67 6.39
CA ALA A 619 23.63 -53.58 5.26
C ALA A 619 24.99 -54.04 4.71
N PHE A 620 25.97 -53.14 4.61
CA PHE A 620 27.33 -53.48 4.19
C PHE A 620 28.04 -54.41 5.17
N VAL A 621 27.89 -54.16 6.49
CA VAL A 621 28.43 -55.05 7.54
C VAL A 621 27.79 -56.43 7.45
N LEU A 622 26.47 -56.53 7.26
CA LEU A 622 25.77 -57.81 7.10
C LEU A 622 26.22 -58.56 5.84
N LEU A 623 26.44 -57.85 4.73
CA LEU A 623 26.98 -58.43 3.49
C LEU A 623 28.39 -59.01 3.71
N VAL A 624 29.28 -58.25 4.36
CA VAL A 624 30.66 -58.70 4.66
C VAL A 624 30.64 -59.92 5.58
N ILE A 625 29.77 -59.92 6.61
CA ILE A 625 29.58 -61.08 7.48
C ILE A 625 29.07 -62.27 6.67
N GLY A 626 28.09 -62.08 5.79
CA GLY A 626 27.55 -63.12 4.91
C GLY A 626 28.61 -63.72 3.98
N ILE A 627 29.46 -62.89 3.38
CA ILE A 627 30.57 -63.34 2.52
C ILE A 627 31.64 -64.07 3.34
N ALA A 628 31.98 -63.58 4.53
CA ALA A 628 32.94 -64.24 5.41
C ALA A 628 32.41 -65.60 5.90
N PHE A 629 31.13 -65.68 6.26
CA PHE A 629 30.48 -66.92 6.67
C PHE A 629 30.35 -67.90 5.50
N GLY A 630 29.95 -67.42 4.31
CA GLY A 630 29.92 -68.21 3.08
C GLY A 630 31.31 -68.74 2.71
N GLY A 631 32.34 -67.90 2.80
CA GLY A 631 33.74 -68.29 2.59
C GLY A 631 34.23 -69.31 3.63
N LEU A 632 33.82 -69.18 4.89
CA LEU A 632 34.12 -70.13 5.96
C LEU A 632 33.46 -71.49 5.71
N VAL A 633 32.19 -71.49 5.28
CA VAL A 633 31.44 -72.71 4.93
C VAL A 633 32.10 -73.40 3.73
N VAL A 634 32.43 -72.66 2.67
CA VAL A 634 33.13 -73.20 1.50
C VAL A 634 34.51 -73.74 1.87
N TYR A 635 35.27 -73.03 2.73
CA TYR A 635 36.56 -73.49 3.24
C TYR A 635 36.47 -74.84 3.95
N PHE A 636 35.48 -75.02 4.82
CA PHE A 636 35.28 -76.28 5.55
C PHE A 636 34.66 -77.41 4.72
N VAL A 637 33.90 -77.08 3.67
CA VAL A 637 33.39 -78.07 2.70
C VAL A 637 34.52 -78.60 1.80
N VAL A 638 35.46 -77.75 1.39
CA VAL A 638 36.61 -78.14 0.55
C VAL A 638 37.72 -78.80 1.38
N ARG A 639 37.96 -78.36 2.62
CA ARG A 639 38.96 -78.95 3.54
C ARG A 639 38.33 -79.72 4.70
N ARG A 640 37.72 -80.86 4.39
CA ARG A 640 37.08 -81.75 5.38
C ARG A 640 38.05 -82.26 6.46
N ASP A 641 39.34 -82.38 6.14
CA ASP A 641 40.41 -82.80 7.06
C ASP A 641 40.63 -81.79 8.20
N LYS A 642 40.49 -80.48 7.91
CA LYS A 642 40.62 -79.41 8.90
C LYS A 642 39.36 -79.23 9.76
N TRP A 643 38.18 -79.49 9.21
CA TRP A 643 36.92 -79.50 9.98
C TRP A 643 36.94 -80.58 11.08
N GLN A 644 37.43 -81.79 10.78
CA GLN A 644 37.60 -82.86 11.76
C GLN A 644 38.57 -82.45 12.89
N LYS A 645 39.73 -81.86 12.53
CA LYS A 645 40.69 -81.30 13.52
C LYS A 645 40.08 -80.20 14.39
N ALA A 646 39.27 -79.31 13.83
CA ALA A 646 38.58 -78.27 14.58
C ALA A 646 37.56 -78.89 15.55
N LYS A 647 36.75 -79.85 15.09
CA LYS A 647 35.77 -80.58 15.92
C LYS A 647 36.44 -81.33 17.08
N ASP A 648 37.58 -81.96 16.83
CA ASP A 648 38.38 -82.65 17.85
C ASP A 648 39.01 -81.69 18.86
N ASN A 649 39.50 -80.53 18.41
CA ASN A 649 40.03 -79.50 19.30
C ASN A 649 38.93 -78.86 20.17
N THR A 650 37.74 -78.60 19.63
CA THR A 650 36.59 -78.10 20.40
C THR A 650 36.10 -79.14 21.40
N ARG A 651 36.12 -80.42 21.05
CA ARG A 651 35.81 -81.53 21.97
C ARG A 651 36.86 -81.66 23.09
N LYS A 652 38.15 -81.50 22.78
CA LYS A 652 39.24 -81.46 23.77
C LYS A 652 39.18 -80.23 24.67
N PHE A 653 38.78 -79.07 24.13
CA PHE A 653 38.59 -77.84 24.89
C PHE A 653 37.38 -77.96 25.83
N LYS A 654 36.24 -78.48 25.33
CA LYS A 654 35.06 -78.76 26.16
C LYS A 654 35.42 -79.73 27.29
N GLN A 655 36.16 -80.80 27.01
CA GLN A 655 36.68 -81.71 28.04
C GLN A 655 37.65 -81.04 29.03
N LYS A 656 38.48 -80.08 28.60
CA LYS A 656 39.35 -79.29 29.49
C LYS A 656 38.54 -78.35 30.39
N VAL A 657 37.54 -77.66 29.85
CA VAL A 657 36.65 -76.78 30.63
C VAL A 657 35.82 -77.59 31.62
N THR A 658 35.25 -78.73 31.20
CA THR A 658 34.50 -79.62 32.10
C THR A 658 35.39 -80.23 33.20
N ARG A 659 36.66 -80.55 32.89
CA ARG A 659 37.64 -81.01 33.89
C ARG A 659 38.18 -79.90 34.80
N SER A 660 38.21 -78.65 34.33
CA SER A 660 38.56 -77.48 35.14
C SER A 660 37.42 -77.12 36.11
N PHE A 661 36.18 -77.18 35.63
CA PHE A 661 34.99 -76.95 36.45
C PHE A 661 34.81 -78.06 37.51
N ALA A 662 35.05 -79.32 37.16
CA ALA A 662 35.04 -80.45 38.09
C ALA A 662 36.27 -80.55 39.02
N ARG A 663 37.24 -79.62 38.91
CA ARG A 663 38.35 -79.45 39.88
C ARG A 663 38.16 -78.24 40.79
N GLN A 664 37.24 -77.33 40.45
CA GLN A 664 36.89 -76.15 41.25
C GLN A 664 35.62 -76.35 42.10
N VAL A 665 34.78 -77.32 41.73
CA VAL A 665 33.80 -77.99 42.62
C VAL A 665 34.50 -79.16 43.30
#